data_AF-A0A482U3X6-F1
#
_entry.id   AF-A0A482U3X6-F1
#
_cell.length_a   1.000
_cell.length_b   1.000
_cell.length_c   1.000
_cell.angle_alpha   90.00
_cell.angle_beta   90.00
_cell.angle_gamma   90.00
#
_symmetry.space_group_name_H-M   'P 1'
#
loop_
_entity.id
_entity.type
_entity.pdbx_description
1 polymer ?
#
loop_
_entity_poly.entity_id
_entity_poly.type
_entity_poly.pdbx_seq_one_letter_code
_entity_poly.pdbx_strand_id
1 'polypeptide(L)'
;MSESTLHGLRVVSLGSGIASAAAGLQLCEAGAEVILVEPPVNPARGQEALFAVLNRGKRSVTLDINVPDGQQRLEQLLAATDVFIHEFTPTQAATLGLDDAQLAQRFPGLIVSAITGWPKKHPLVGAVPRETLVLARLGLLDEQPGHRPGPVFVRMPFANWLASWLCVVGVMARLIARDRDGRGGAAHTSLAQAALVPMTMHWSRAQTPTPVFAKGLDKHIPIPLHQCVDGRWIHVHYSPDKTPWMANAMAELGEAEVARLNAQWPPSHVAPNFGANRAIIATRPAHEWVEHFWQHDVSAQIAAPFGDIYFDEQARLNGYVVEVDDATLGKTLQPGPAWKITPPARIGRSAPQPGADDDSDFKDSPTLRLVPDTGRQGEPLPPLHGLKVLDLGAYLAGPFACMMLADLGAEVVKVEAPTGDAMRRLERIFSGTQRGKLGVALKLGDELSQRAVEALVRWADVVHHNMRLPAARKLKVDYESLKRINPQLIYCHVSAYGPNGPRADWPGFDQLMQASCGWEVEQGGAGQPPMWLRFGVGDFFAGLSSLYVLLLGLYQRARTGEGQMVNASLLGATLLTMSEAVGREDGSVTPIAHLDASQTGLCDTHRLYCCNDGWIAVAALEPEEAQRFRALSGADPEAYFVGRTQADALSFLSTHGVPAEAVLEAQLDPFLDNHDHAAAGLHTHYKHAVYGDLQQIGAFWDFGDLPLSLDRPPPALGQHSREVLGGLGLENSELERLAAAGVVRL
;
A
#
# COMPACT_ATOMS: atom_id res chain seq x y z
N MET A 1 32.78 -3.69 6.00
CA MET A 1 31.29 -3.80 6.05
C MET A 1 30.79 -3.46 4.68
N SER A 2 29.90 -4.27 4.08
CA SER A 2 29.29 -3.94 2.78
C SER A 2 28.59 -2.58 2.89
N GLU A 3 28.77 -1.72 1.89
CA GLU A 3 28.00 -0.49 1.75
C GLU A 3 26.50 -0.83 1.61
N SER A 4 25.62 0.02 2.15
CA SER A 4 24.15 -0.16 2.07
C SER A 4 23.65 -0.12 0.63
N THR A 5 22.45 -0.67 0.37
CA THR A 5 21.93 -0.84 -1.00
C THR A 5 21.89 0.44 -1.83
N LEU A 6 21.48 1.56 -1.24
CA LEU A 6 21.41 2.87 -1.90
C LEU A 6 22.59 3.80 -1.53
N HIS A 7 23.68 3.24 -1.01
CA HIS A 7 24.86 4.03 -0.68
C HIS A 7 25.32 4.84 -1.90
N GLY A 8 25.55 6.13 -1.68
CA GLY A 8 26.02 7.06 -2.68
C GLY A 8 24.94 7.70 -3.57
N LEU A 9 23.66 7.37 -3.37
CA LEU A 9 22.55 8.15 -3.93
C LEU A 9 22.24 9.34 -3.03
N ARG A 10 22.00 10.52 -3.63
CA ARG A 10 21.49 11.70 -2.93
C ARG A 10 20.04 11.98 -3.30
N VAL A 11 19.21 12.19 -2.28
CA VAL A 11 17.80 12.53 -2.41
C VAL A 11 17.54 13.88 -1.78
N VAL A 12 16.92 14.80 -2.51
CA VAL A 12 16.33 16.02 -1.94
C VAL A 12 14.83 15.78 -1.80
N SER A 13 14.32 15.95 -0.58
CA SER A 13 12.89 15.84 -0.26
C SER A 13 12.39 17.21 0.17
N LEU A 14 11.44 17.76 -0.59
CA LEU A 14 10.81 19.05 -0.34
C LEU A 14 9.29 18.86 -0.28
N GLY A 15 8.79 18.54 0.90
CA GLY A 15 7.38 18.32 1.18
C GLY A 15 7.17 18.23 2.69
N SER A 16 5.95 18.49 3.13
CA SER A 16 5.56 18.48 4.55
C SER A 16 4.53 17.39 4.86
N GLY A 17 3.97 16.74 3.84
CA GLY A 17 3.03 15.64 3.98
C GLY A 17 3.68 14.32 4.37
N ILE A 18 2.83 13.39 4.83
CA ILE A 18 3.24 12.02 5.20
C ILE A 18 3.89 11.33 4.00
N ALA A 19 3.34 11.49 2.80
CA ALA A 19 3.76 10.74 1.62
C ALA A 19 5.22 10.99 1.24
N SER A 20 5.62 12.25 1.06
CA SER A 20 7.01 12.62 0.73
C SER A 20 7.98 12.32 1.88
N ALA A 21 7.59 12.64 3.11
CA ALA A 21 8.46 12.42 4.27
C ALA A 21 8.72 10.92 4.52
N ALA A 22 7.68 10.07 4.40
CA ALA A 22 7.81 8.62 4.53
C ALA A 22 8.58 7.98 3.36
N ALA A 23 8.42 8.49 2.13
CA ALA A 23 9.25 8.06 1.00
C ALA A 23 10.74 8.36 1.26
N GLY A 24 11.04 9.57 1.74
CA GLY A 24 12.39 9.96 2.15
C GLY A 24 12.94 9.08 3.29
N LEU A 25 12.13 8.71 4.28
CA LEU A 25 12.54 7.78 5.34
C LEU A 25 12.97 6.43 4.76
N GLN A 26 12.14 5.83 3.90
CA GLN A 26 12.41 4.51 3.34
C GLN A 26 13.67 4.49 2.45
N LEU A 27 13.94 5.56 1.70
CA LEU A 27 15.18 5.70 0.90
C LEU A 27 16.41 5.90 1.80
N CYS A 28 16.26 6.69 2.87
CA CYS A 28 17.30 6.89 3.89
C CYS A 28 17.69 5.56 4.56
N GLU A 29 16.70 4.76 4.97
CA GLU A 29 16.92 3.47 5.61
C GLU A 29 17.50 2.42 4.66
N ALA A 30 17.25 2.55 3.35
CA ALA A 30 17.94 1.76 2.33
C ALA A 30 19.37 2.25 2.03
N GLY A 31 19.77 3.40 2.61
CA GLY A 31 21.15 3.88 2.63
C GLY A 31 21.44 5.13 1.80
N ALA A 32 20.41 5.79 1.24
CA ALA A 32 20.60 7.05 0.51
C ALA A 32 20.88 8.22 1.47
N GLU A 33 21.64 9.21 1.01
CA GLU A 33 21.74 10.50 1.71
C GLU A 33 20.50 11.33 1.41
N VAL A 34 19.61 11.49 2.40
CA VAL A 34 18.35 12.23 2.23
C VAL A 34 18.42 13.59 2.91
N ILE A 35 18.24 14.64 2.12
CA ILE A 35 18.20 16.05 2.55
C ILE A 35 16.74 16.49 2.59
N LEU A 36 16.25 16.76 3.79
CA LEU A 36 15.01 17.49 4.04
C LEU A 36 15.27 18.98 3.78
N VAL A 37 14.67 19.51 2.73
CA VAL A 37 14.60 20.96 2.50
C VAL A 37 13.30 21.46 3.11
N GLU A 38 13.42 22.32 4.12
CA GLU A 38 12.28 22.83 4.86
C GLU A 38 12.29 24.36 4.96
N PRO A 39 11.11 25.01 5.06
CA PRO A 39 11.04 26.44 5.29
C PRO A 39 11.57 26.81 6.69
N PRO A 40 11.96 28.09 6.92
CA PRO A 40 12.40 28.58 8.23
C PRO A 40 11.44 28.28 9.38
N VAL A 41 10.15 28.26 9.08
CA VAL A 41 9.10 27.78 10.00
C VAL A 41 8.39 26.62 9.32
N ASN A 42 8.62 25.41 9.81
CA ASN A 42 8.02 24.19 9.28
C ASN A 42 6.86 23.71 10.20
N PRO A 43 5.58 23.88 9.81
CA PRO A 43 4.43 23.45 10.62
C PRO A 43 4.42 21.95 10.93
N ALA A 44 5.01 21.11 10.07
CA ALA A 44 5.06 19.66 10.28
C ALA A 44 5.79 19.28 11.59
N ARG A 45 6.70 20.13 12.08
CA ARG A 45 7.39 19.93 13.37
C ARG A 45 6.46 19.97 14.57
N GLY A 46 5.26 20.55 14.44
CA GLY A 46 4.22 20.53 15.49
C GLY A 46 3.61 19.14 15.71
N GLN A 47 3.72 18.22 14.74
CA GLN A 47 3.34 16.81 14.91
C GLN A 47 4.56 16.02 15.38
N GLU A 48 5.00 16.27 16.62
CA GLU A 48 6.32 15.86 17.12
C GLU A 48 6.66 14.39 16.87
N ALA A 49 5.77 13.46 17.22
CA ALA A 49 5.97 12.02 17.03
C ALA A 49 6.09 11.64 15.54
N LEU A 50 5.15 12.12 14.71
CA LEU A 50 5.17 11.87 13.27
C LEU A 50 6.44 12.44 12.62
N PHE A 51 6.80 13.68 12.96
CA PHE A 51 7.99 14.33 12.44
C PHE A 51 9.26 13.58 12.83
N ALA A 52 9.37 13.15 14.10
CA ALA A 52 10.51 12.41 14.62
C ALA A 52 10.72 11.09 13.87
N VAL A 53 9.64 10.32 13.66
CA VAL A 53 9.71 9.05 12.93
C VAL A 53 10.04 9.28 11.46
N LEU A 54 9.29 10.16 10.76
CA LEU A 54 9.42 10.32 9.31
C LEU A 54 10.73 11.00 8.87
N ASN A 55 11.42 11.72 9.77
CA ASN A 55 12.64 12.45 9.43
C ASN A 55 13.91 11.95 10.11
N ARG A 56 13.85 10.82 10.83
CA ARG A 56 15.06 10.17 11.35
C ARG A 56 16.02 9.82 10.22
N GLY A 57 17.32 9.91 10.52
CA GLY A 57 18.42 9.67 9.60
C GLY A 57 18.67 10.76 8.56
N LYS A 58 17.72 11.69 8.34
CA LYS A 58 17.85 12.73 7.33
C LYS A 58 18.81 13.86 7.75
N ARG A 59 19.18 14.66 6.77
CA ARG A 59 19.87 15.96 6.91
C ARG A 59 18.86 17.08 6.74
N SER A 60 19.01 18.19 7.46
CA SER A 60 18.07 19.33 7.38
C SER A 60 18.76 20.57 6.83
N VAL A 61 18.19 21.14 5.77
CA VAL A 61 18.57 22.43 5.22
C VAL A 61 17.36 23.34 5.21
N THR A 62 17.50 24.50 5.83
CA THR A 62 16.45 25.51 5.93
C THR A 62 16.56 26.49 4.77
N LEU A 63 15.55 26.54 3.89
CA LEU A 63 15.52 27.43 2.73
C LEU A 63 14.16 28.12 2.59
N ASP A 64 14.16 29.44 2.42
CA ASP A 64 12.99 30.14 1.87
C ASP A 64 13.07 30.15 0.34
N ILE A 65 12.39 29.20 -0.28
CA ILE A 65 12.37 29.03 -1.75
C ILE A 65 11.58 30.13 -2.48
N ASN A 66 10.96 31.06 -1.75
CA ASN A 66 10.22 32.19 -2.34
C ASN A 66 11.11 33.41 -2.58
N VAL A 67 12.37 33.39 -2.11
CA VAL A 67 13.34 34.46 -2.34
C VAL A 67 14.48 34.00 -3.26
N PRO A 68 15.12 34.90 -4.03
CA PRO A 68 16.15 34.54 -5.01
C PRO A 68 17.32 33.72 -4.44
N ASP A 69 17.82 34.08 -3.25
CA ASP A 69 18.95 33.38 -2.62
C ASP A 69 18.58 31.93 -2.27
N GLY A 70 17.35 31.70 -1.78
CA GLY A 70 16.87 30.36 -1.47
C GLY A 70 16.64 29.51 -2.73
N GLN A 71 16.16 30.12 -3.82
CA GLN A 71 16.04 29.44 -5.12
C GLN A 71 17.41 29.06 -5.69
N GLN A 72 18.39 29.96 -5.62
CA GLN A 72 19.76 29.68 -6.05
C GLN A 72 20.38 28.54 -5.22
N ARG A 73 20.15 28.55 -3.90
CA ARG A 73 20.65 27.49 -3.01
C ARG A 73 19.99 26.15 -3.29
N LEU A 74 18.67 26.11 -3.56
CA LEU A 74 17.99 24.90 -3.98
C LEU A 74 18.56 24.36 -5.31
N GLU A 75 18.81 25.24 -6.28
CA GLU A 75 19.41 24.86 -7.56
C GLU A 75 20.80 24.22 -7.38
N GLN A 76 21.62 24.75 -6.47
CA GLN A 76 22.92 24.16 -6.12
C GLN A 76 22.77 22.76 -5.50
N LEU A 77 21.78 22.54 -4.63
CA LEU A 77 21.51 21.21 -4.08
C LEU A 77 21.10 20.23 -5.19
N LEU A 78 20.19 20.66 -6.08
CA LEU A 78 19.70 19.82 -7.17
C LEU A 78 20.79 19.42 -8.17
N ALA A 79 21.82 20.25 -8.36
CA ALA A 79 22.94 19.94 -9.25
C ALA A 79 23.73 18.68 -8.86
N ALA A 80 23.69 18.29 -7.58
CA ALA A 80 24.35 17.10 -7.05
C ALA A 80 23.35 16.07 -6.50
N THR A 81 22.10 16.08 -7.01
CA THR A 81 21.01 15.22 -6.54
C THR A 81 20.63 14.17 -7.58
N ASP A 82 20.36 12.95 -7.14
CA ASP A 82 19.87 11.87 -7.98
C ASP A 82 18.35 11.83 -8.07
N VAL A 83 17.69 12.12 -6.95
CA VAL A 83 16.24 12.04 -6.81
C VAL A 83 15.72 13.30 -6.12
N PHE A 84 14.76 13.98 -6.73
CA PHE A 84 14.03 15.09 -6.14
C PHE A 84 12.58 14.69 -5.91
N ILE A 85 12.13 14.73 -4.65
CA ILE A 85 10.75 14.44 -4.25
C ILE A 85 10.08 15.74 -3.82
N HIS A 86 8.91 16.05 -4.36
CA HIS A 86 8.14 17.23 -3.94
C HIS A 86 6.61 17.04 -3.99
N GLU A 87 5.89 17.95 -3.33
CA GLU A 87 4.41 17.93 -3.24
C GLU A 87 3.74 19.15 -3.90
N PHE A 88 4.51 19.96 -4.63
CA PHE A 88 3.97 21.10 -5.37
C PHE A 88 2.95 20.70 -6.44
N THR A 89 1.90 21.51 -6.57
CA THR A 89 1.04 21.49 -7.77
C THR A 89 1.87 21.86 -9.02
N PRO A 90 1.45 21.46 -10.24
CA PRO A 90 2.17 21.83 -11.45
C PRO A 90 2.37 23.34 -11.63
N THR A 91 1.37 24.15 -11.25
CA THR A 91 1.46 25.61 -11.31
C THR A 91 2.53 26.15 -10.35
N GLN A 92 2.60 25.63 -9.11
CA GLN A 92 3.62 26.01 -8.15
C GLN A 92 5.02 25.59 -8.62
N ALA A 93 5.16 24.35 -9.12
CA ALA A 93 6.41 23.84 -9.66
C ALA A 93 6.91 24.72 -10.83
N ALA A 94 6.05 25.03 -11.82
CA ALA A 94 6.41 25.88 -12.94
C ALA A 94 6.79 27.32 -12.50
N THR A 95 6.06 27.89 -11.52
CA THR A 95 6.39 29.23 -10.98
C THR A 95 7.78 29.27 -10.34
N LEU A 96 8.19 28.17 -9.70
CA LEU A 96 9.48 28.03 -9.03
C LEU A 96 10.61 27.55 -9.97
N GLY A 97 10.32 27.30 -11.25
CA GLY A 97 11.32 26.75 -12.17
C GLY A 97 11.59 25.25 -11.97
N LEU A 98 10.68 24.53 -11.30
CA LEU A 98 10.82 23.14 -10.85
C LEU A 98 9.91 22.18 -11.62
N ASP A 99 9.35 22.57 -12.77
CA ASP A 99 8.61 21.62 -13.62
C ASP A 99 9.56 20.67 -14.36
N ASP A 100 9.01 19.53 -14.81
CA ASP A 100 9.78 18.44 -15.42
C ASP A 100 10.62 18.89 -16.62
N ALA A 101 10.11 19.82 -17.45
CA ALA A 101 10.81 20.24 -18.65
C ALA A 101 12.03 21.08 -18.30
N GLN A 102 11.88 22.03 -17.38
CA GLN A 102 12.98 22.87 -16.91
C GLN A 102 14.00 22.07 -16.09
N LEU A 103 13.56 21.11 -15.27
CA LEU A 103 14.45 20.23 -14.52
C LEU A 103 15.22 19.30 -15.45
N ALA A 104 14.57 18.67 -16.44
CA ALA A 104 15.26 17.79 -17.39
C ALA A 104 16.31 18.52 -18.24
N GLN A 105 16.06 19.79 -18.58
CA GLN A 105 17.02 20.62 -19.32
C GLN A 105 18.28 20.93 -18.49
N ARG A 106 18.12 21.26 -17.21
CA ARG A 106 19.22 21.65 -16.32
C ARG A 106 19.94 20.46 -15.70
N PHE A 107 19.18 19.41 -15.37
CA PHE A 107 19.62 18.24 -14.62
C PHE A 107 19.16 16.94 -15.33
N PRO A 108 19.74 16.58 -16.48
CA PRO A 108 19.27 15.45 -17.30
C PRO A 108 19.38 14.09 -16.61
N GLY A 109 20.15 13.97 -15.53
CA GLY A 109 20.27 12.76 -14.71
C GLY A 109 19.30 12.70 -13.53
N LEU A 110 18.59 13.80 -13.23
CA LEU A 110 17.72 13.93 -12.04
C LEU A 110 16.42 13.16 -12.25
N ILE A 111 16.07 12.33 -11.27
CA ILE A 111 14.76 11.70 -11.19
C ILE A 111 13.85 12.60 -10.38
N VAL A 112 12.66 12.91 -10.88
CA VAL A 112 11.71 13.78 -10.21
C VAL A 112 10.45 13.01 -9.87
N SER A 113 10.08 12.98 -8.59
CA SER A 113 8.82 12.38 -8.13
C SER A 113 7.97 13.45 -7.45
N ALA A 114 6.92 13.86 -8.15
CA ALA A 114 5.89 14.73 -7.59
C ALA A 114 4.78 13.87 -7.00
N ILE A 115 4.31 14.22 -5.81
CA ILE A 115 3.15 13.59 -5.16
C ILE A 115 2.05 14.65 -5.06
N THR A 116 1.18 14.69 -6.06
CA THR A 116 0.08 15.67 -6.15
C THR A 116 -1.22 15.10 -5.60
N GLY A 117 -2.28 15.93 -5.51
CA GLY A 117 -3.62 15.45 -5.14
C GLY A 117 -4.21 14.55 -6.23
N TRP A 118 -4.01 14.94 -7.49
CA TRP A 118 -4.52 14.27 -8.69
C TRP A 118 -3.43 14.15 -9.75
N PRO A 119 -3.48 13.14 -10.62
CA PRO A 119 -2.44 12.92 -11.63
C PRO A 119 -2.40 14.05 -12.67
N LYS A 120 -1.24 14.22 -13.31
CA LYS A 120 -0.89 15.35 -14.21
C LYS A 120 -1.93 15.64 -15.31
N LYS A 121 -2.57 14.59 -15.84
CA LYS A 121 -3.54 14.67 -16.94
C LYS A 121 -4.98 14.92 -16.49
N HIS A 122 -5.23 14.99 -15.18
CA HIS A 122 -6.56 15.20 -14.63
C HIS A 122 -6.88 16.70 -14.45
N PRO A 123 -8.12 17.16 -14.68
CA PRO A 123 -8.49 18.57 -14.48
C PRO A 123 -8.29 19.08 -13.05
N LEU A 124 -8.39 18.19 -12.06
CA LEU A 124 -8.15 18.52 -10.64
C LEU A 124 -6.67 18.50 -10.22
N VAL A 125 -5.72 18.43 -11.16
CA VAL A 125 -4.27 18.40 -10.84
C VAL A 125 -3.80 19.58 -9.98
N GLY A 126 -4.47 20.74 -10.10
CA GLY A 126 -4.20 21.92 -9.29
C GLY A 126 -4.89 21.96 -7.92
N ALA A 127 -5.71 20.95 -7.59
CA ALA A 127 -6.40 20.89 -6.31
C ALA A 127 -5.42 20.64 -5.15
N VAL A 128 -5.75 21.18 -3.97
CA VAL A 128 -4.93 21.02 -2.77
C VAL A 128 -4.80 19.53 -2.42
N PRO A 129 -3.58 18.99 -2.24
CA PRO A 129 -3.35 17.56 -2.04
C PRO A 129 -3.69 17.12 -0.61
N ARG A 130 -4.98 17.08 -0.27
CA ARG A 130 -5.47 16.58 1.03
C ARG A 130 -6.23 15.29 0.86
N GLU A 131 -5.77 14.24 1.54
CA GLU A 131 -6.33 12.89 1.42
C GLU A 131 -7.84 12.88 1.65
N THR A 132 -8.35 13.46 2.73
CA THR A 132 -9.80 13.45 3.02
C THR A 132 -10.62 14.09 1.89
N LEU A 133 -10.11 15.14 1.24
CA LEU A 133 -10.80 15.77 0.12
C LEU A 133 -10.75 14.88 -1.14
N VAL A 134 -9.61 14.22 -1.39
CA VAL A 134 -9.48 13.25 -2.48
C VAL A 134 -10.42 12.05 -2.26
N LEU A 135 -10.48 11.50 -1.05
CA LEU A 135 -11.39 10.41 -0.70
C LEU A 135 -12.85 10.83 -0.82
N ALA A 136 -13.21 12.05 -0.42
CA ALA A 136 -14.54 12.61 -0.59
C ALA A 136 -14.93 12.70 -2.06
N ARG A 137 -14.06 13.27 -2.90
CA ARG A 137 -14.29 13.43 -4.34
C ARG A 137 -14.34 12.09 -5.08
N LEU A 138 -13.56 11.11 -4.69
CA LEU A 138 -13.63 9.77 -5.27
C LEU A 138 -14.82 8.96 -4.73
N GLY A 139 -15.44 9.38 -3.63
CA GLY A 139 -16.56 8.68 -2.97
C GLY A 139 -16.16 7.50 -2.09
N LEU A 140 -14.90 7.44 -1.67
CA LEU A 140 -14.38 6.37 -0.81
C LEU A 140 -14.86 6.51 0.64
N LEU A 141 -15.26 7.72 1.06
CA LEU A 141 -15.86 7.92 2.37
C LEU A 141 -17.25 7.27 2.48
N ASP A 142 -17.99 7.13 1.37
CA ASP A 142 -19.24 6.35 1.31
C ASP A 142 -18.97 4.84 1.28
N GLU A 143 -17.88 4.42 0.64
CA GLU A 143 -17.53 3.00 0.61
C GLU A 143 -17.30 2.47 2.04
N GLN A 144 -16.65 3.19 2.94
CA GLN A 144 -16.47 2.69 4.32
C GLN A 144 -17.81 2.60 5.09
N PRO A 145 -18.25 1.39 5.53
CA PRO A 145 -19.43 1.27 6.39
C PRO A 145 -19.16 1.90 7.77
N GLY A 146 -20.23 2.31 8.45
CA GLY A 146 -20.18 2.94 9.78
C GLY A 146 -21.21 2.37 10.75
N HIS A 147 -21.13 2.85 12.00
CA HIS A 147 -22.14 2.64 13.05
C HIS A 147 -23.34 3.60 12.90
N ARG A 148 -23.34 4.41 11.84
CA ARG A 148 -24.39 5.36 11.48
C ARG A 148 -24.65 5.35 9.96
N PRO A 149 -25.78 5.89 9.49
CA PRO A 149 -25.98 6.11 8.06
C PRO A 149 -25.08 7.22 7.50
N GLY A 150 -24.88 7.18 6.19
CA GLY A 150 -24.10 8.13 5.42
C GLY A 150 -22.58 7.87 5.44
N PRO A 151 -21.80 8.70 4.74
CA PRO A 151 -20.36 8.55 4.59
C PRO A 151 -19.63 8.63 5.93
N VAL A 152 -18.56 7.86 6.09
CA VAL A 152 -17.74 7.79 7.31
C VAL A 152 -16.37 8.40 7.06
N PHE A 153 -15.88 9.15 8.04
CA PHE A 153 -14.50 9.62 7.99
C PHE A 153 -13.53 8.45 8.17
N VAL A 154 -12.57 8.33 7.24
CA VAL A 154 -11.54 7.29 7.28
C VAL A 154 -10.36 7.76 8.14
N ARG A 155 -10.14 7.08 9.27
CA ARG A 155 -9.17 7.49 10.30
C ARG A 155 -7.72 7.19 9.92
N MET A 156 -7.46 6.06 9.28
CA MET A 156 -6.11 5.77 8.77
C MET A 156 -5.84 6.62 7.53
N PRO A 157 -4.75 7.41 7.47
CA PRO A 157 -4.38 8.16 6.28
C PRO A 157 -3.74 7.24 5.21
N PHE A 158 -4.49 6.22 4.78
CA PHE A 158 -3.99 5.11 3.99
C PHE A 158 -3.53 5.56 2.59
N ALA A 159 -4.14 6.60 2.00
CA ALA A 159 -3.74 7.07 0.67
C ALA A 159 -2.37 7.77 0.73
N ASN A 160 -2.07 8.52 1.78
CA ASN A 160 -0.73 9.07 2.02
C ASN A 160 0.32 7.97 2.13
N TRP A 161 0.04 6.92 2.89
CA TRP A 161 0.96 5.79 3.06
C TRP A 161 1.17 5.03 1.75
N LEU A 162 0.10 4.73 1.01
CA LEU A 162 0.20 4.13 -0.33
C LEU A 162 0.98 5.03 -1.29
N ALA A 163 0.75 6.35 -1.28
CA ALA A 163 1.49 7.29 -2.11
C ALA A 163 2.99 7.30 -1.78
N SER A 164 3.37 7.14 -0.50
CA SER A 164 4.78 7.00 -0.11
C SER A 164 5.44 5.78 -0.74
N TRP A 165 4.73 4.64 -0.76
CA TRP A 165 5.22 3.42 -1.37
C TRP A 165 5.24 3.49 -2.90
N LEU A 166 4.20 4.06 -3.52
CA LEU A 166 4.18 4.31 -4.95
C LEU A 166 5.35 5.23 -5.35
N CYS A 167 5.65 6.26 -4.57
CA CYS A 167 6.80 7.13 -4.79
C CYS A 167 8.12 6.35 -4.80
N VAL A 168 8.44 5.58 -3.74
CA VAL A 168 9.72 4.84 -3.69
C VAL A 168 9.80 3.73 -4.74
N VAL A 169 8.69 3.06 -5.07
CA VAL A 169 8.64 2.08 -6.17
C VAL A 169 8.90 2.76 -7.52
N GLY A 170 8.26 3.90 -7.78
CA GLY A 170 8.45 4.68 -8.99
C GLY A 170 9.89 5.18 -9.13
N VAL A 171 10.46 5.73 -8.04
CA VAL A 171 11.86 6.14 -7.97
C VAL A 171 12.81 4.98 -8.28
N MET A 172 12.61 3.81 -7.65
CA MET A 172 13.45 2.64 -7.91
C MET A 172 13.31 2.11 -9.34
N ALA A 173 12.10 2.08 -9.88
CA ALA A 173 11.88 1.69 -11.28
C ALA A 173 12.57 2.66 -12.25
N ARG A 174 12.51 3.97 -11.98
CA ARG A 174 13.20 4.99 -12.78
C ARG A 174 14.71 4.94 -12.61
N LEU A 175 15.23 4.60 -11.43
CA LEU A 175 16.66 4.36 -11.21
C LEU A 175 17.17 3.16 -12.02
N ILE A 176 16.42 2.06 -12.05
CA ILE A 176 16.74 0.88 -12.86
C ILE A 176 16.68 1.23 -14.36
N ALA A 177 15.68 1.99 -14.80
CA ALA A 177 15.59 2.48 -16.16
C ALA A 177 16.75 3.44 -16.50
N ARG A 178 17.17 4.31 -15.56
CA ARG A 178 18.31 5.21 -15.72
C ARG A 178 19.63 4.44 -15.88
N ASP A 179 19.83 3.33 -15.18
CA ASP A 179 21.00 2.44 -15.38
C ASP A 179 21.03 1.87 -16.81
N ARG A 180 19.87 1.69 -17.46
CA ARG A 180 19.72 1.23 -18.85
C ARG A 180 19.84 2.36 -19.89
N ASP A 181 19.22 3.51 -19.62
CA ASP A 181 18.97 4.57 -20.61
C ASP A 181 19.90 5.78 -20.44
N GLY A 182 20.60 5.89 -19.30
CA GLY A 182 21.53 6.97 -18.99
C GLY A 182 20.88 8.31 -18.65
N ARG A 183 19.54 8.36 -18.47
CA ARG A 183 18.78 9.60 -18.23
C ARG A 183 17.86 9.48 -17.01
N GLY A 184 17.75 10.59 -16.27
CA GLY A 184 16.74 10.77 -15.23
C GLY A 184 15.39 11.12 -15.86
N GLY A 185 14.46 11.65 -15.07
CA GLY A 185 13.14 12.13 -15.50
C GLY A 185 12.03 11.78 -14.52
N ALA A 186 10.79 11.85 -14.97
CA ALA A 186 9.60 11.74 -14.14
C ALA A 186 9.39 10.34 -13.54
N ALA A 187 8.86 10.32 -12.32
CA ALA A 187 8.31 9.15 -11.62
C ALA A 187 7.21 9.63 -10.66
N HIS A 188 6.23 10.35 -11.19
CA HIS A 188 5.17 10.98 -10.38
C HIS A 188 4.09 9.99 -9.98
N THR A 189 3.39 10.32 -8.90
CA THR A 189 2.17 9.65 -8.46
C THR A 189 1.23 10.69 -7.82
N SER A 190 0.08 10.26 -7.29
CA SER A 190 -0.87 11.15 -6.63
C SER A 190 -1.65 10.46 -5.53
N LEU A 191 -2.23 11.27 -4.63
CA LEU A 191 -3.14 10.78 -3.59
C LEU A 191 -4.37 10.09 -4.21
N ALA A 192 -4.89 10.57 -5.35
CA ALA A 192 -6.00 9.92 -6.03
C ALA A 192 -5.63 8.53 -6.56
N GLN A 193 -4.46 8.39 -7.19
CA GLN A 193 -3.96 7.09 -7.62
C GLN A 193 -3.74 6.15 -6.43
N ALA A 194 -3.15 6.65 -5.35
CA ALA A 194 -2.93 5.89 -4.12
C ALA A 194 -4.24 5.43 -3.47
N ALA A 195 -5.25 6.31 -3.39
CA ALA A 195 -6.57 6.00 -2.86
C ALA A 195 -7.29 4.90 -3.66
N LEU A 196 -7.05 4.83 -4.97
CA LEU A 196 -7.65 3.84 -5.86
C LEU A 196 -6.98 2.46 -5.83
N VAL A 197 -5.78 2.33 -5.26
CA VAL A 197 -5.08 1.03 -5.14
C VAL A 197 -5.96 -0.04 -4.50
N PRO A 198 -6.58 0.16 -3.32
CA PRO A 198 -7.49 -0.84 -2.76
C PRO A 198 -8.77 -1.03 -3.58
N MET A 199 -9.17 -0.03 -4.38
CA MET A 199 -10.36 -0.14 -5.23
C MET A 199 -10.19 -1.15 -6.37
N THR A 200 -8.96 -1.60 -6.65
CA THR A 200 -8.71 -2.73 -7.58
C THR A 200 -9.50 -3.98 -7.21
N MET A 201 -9.82 -4.20 -5.93
CA MET A 201 -10.63 -5.33 -5.44
C MET A 201 -12.14 -5.13 -5.62
N HIS A 202 -12.60 -3.88 -5.60
CA HIS A 202 -14.02 -3.55 -5.44
C HIS A 202 -14.64 -3.03 -6.74
N TRP A 203 -13.89 -2.22 -7.47
CA TRP A 203 -14.38 -1.46 -8.61
C TRP A 203 -13.83 -2.03 -9.91
N SER A 204 -14.74 -2.68 -10.63
CA SER A 204 -14.53 -3.16 -11.99
C SER A 204 -15.88 -3.43 -12.62
N ARG A 205 -15.97 -3.25 -13.94
CA ARG A 205 -17.18 -3.54 -14.71
C ARG A 205 -16.86 -4.55 -15.80
N ALA A 206 -17.71 -5.55 -15.96
CA ALA A 206 -17.59 -6.56 -17.01
C ALA A 206 -18.84 -6.53 -17.90
N GLN A 207 -18.66 -6.72 -19.20
CA GLN A 207 -19.76 -6.83 -20.18
C GLN A 207 -20.58 -8.10 -19.97
N THR A 208 -19.91 -9.21 -19.64
CA THR A 208 -20.53 -10.52 -19.42
C THR A 208 -20.07 -11.10 -18.07
N PRO A 209 -20.48 -10.49 -16.93
CA PRO A 209 -20.06 -10.96 -15.63
C PRO A 209 -20.68 -12.32 -15.32
N THR A 210 -19.90 -13.22 -14.71
CA THR A 210 -20.46 -14.39 -14.05
C THR A 210 -21.29 -13.95 -12.82
N PRO A 211 -22.19 -14.80 -12.28
CA PRO A 211 -22.90 -14.47 -11.05
C PRO A 211 -21.98 -14.17 -9.86
N VAL A 212 -20.81 -14.84 -9.79
CA VAL A 212 -19.81 -14.62 -8.74
C VAL A 212 -19.11 -13.27 -8.92
N PHE A 213 -18.72 -12.92 -10.15
CA PHE A 213 -18.11 -11.62 -10.45
C PHE A 213 -19.08 -10.46 -10.17
N ALA A 214 -20.35 -10.61 -10.59
CA ALA A 214 -21.40 -9.61 -10.40
C ALA A 214 -21.65 -9.33 -8.91
N LYS A 215 -21.61 -10.35 -8.06
CA LYS A 215 -21.82 -10.21 -6.60
C LYS A 215 -20.77 -9.32 -5.92
N GLY A 216 -19.49 -9.42 -6.34
CA GLY A 216 -18.40 -8.64 -5.73
C GLY A 216 -18.28 -8.84 -4.21
N LEU A 217 -17.75 -7.83 -3.52
CA LEU A 217 -17.71 -7.76 -2.05
C LEU A 217 -18.56 -6.59 -1.57
N ASP A 218 -19.77 -6.90 -1.14
CA ASP A 218 -20.75 -5.94 -0.64
C ASP A 218 -20.31 -5.29 0.68
N LYS A 219 -20.52 -3.97 0.81
CA LYS A 219 -20.05 -3.16 1.94
C LYS A 219 -20.83 -3.39 3.26
N HIS A 220 -21.97 -4.07 3.18
CA HIS A 220 -22.84 -4.39 4.31
C HIS A 220 -22.67 -5.85 4.80
N ILE A 221 -21.72 -6.61 4.24
CA ILE A 221 -21.42 -7.95 4.73
C ILE A 221 -20.92 -7.85 6.19
N PRO A 222 -21.50 -8.63 7.13
CA PRO A 222 -21.05 -8.65 8.51
C PRO A 222 -19.57 -9.03 8.60
N ILE A 223 -18.79 -8.17 9.26
CA ILE A 223 -17.38 -8.41 9.55
C ILE A 223 -17.27 -9.11 10.92
N PRO A 224 -16.60 -10.27 11.02
CA PRO A 224 -16.50 -11.12 12.22
C PRO A 224 -15.63 -10.51 13.34
N LEU A 225 -16.10 -9.37 13.86
CA LEU A 225 -15.62 -8.72 15.07
C LEU A 225 -16.56 -9.05 16.24
N HIS A 226 -16.00 -9.64 17.29
CA HIS A 226 -16.77 -10.20 18.40
C HIS A 226 -16.24 -9.71 19.74
N GLN A 227 -17.13 -9.21 20.58
CA GLN A 227 -16.81 -8.82 21.95
C GLN A 227 -16.72 -10.07 22.84
N CYS A 228 -15.69 -10.12 23.67
CA CYS A 228 -15.42 -11.17 24.64
C CYS A 228 -15.91 -10.77 26.04
N VAL A 229 -15.92 -11.72 26.98
CA VAL A 229 -16.45 -11.49 28.35
C VAL A 229 -15.67 -10.41 29.13
N ASP A 230 -14.39 -10.21 28.78
CA ASP A 230 -13.50 -9.21 29.38
C ASP A 230 -13.62 -7.83 28.70
N GLY A 231 -14.63 -7.64 27.85
CA GLY A 231 -14.92 -6.38 27.16
C GLY A 231 -14.05 -6.10 25.94
N ARG A 232 -12.95 -6.86 25.74
CA ARG A 232 -12.09 -6.77 24.56
C ARG A 232 -12.76 -7.37 23.34
N TRP A 233 -12.34 -6.93 22.16
CA TRP A 233 -12.83 -7.42 20.88
C TRP A 233 -11.79 -8.27 20.17
N ILE A 234 -12.23 -9.30 19.47
CA ILE A 234 -11.40 -10.12 18.59
C ILE A 234 -11.95 -10.07 17.18
N HIS A 235 -11.04 -9.97 16.20
CA HIS A 235 -11.34 -10.19 14.80
C HIS A 235 -10.99 -11.63 14.46
N VAL A 236 -11.95 -12.40 13.94
CA VAL A 236 -11.72 -13.78 13.46
C VAL A 236 -11.87 -13.81 11.94
N HIS A 237 -10.85 -14.19 11.19
CA HIS A 237 -10.97 -14.28 9.74
C HIS A 237 -11.74 -15.55 9.33
N TYR A 238 -12.87 -15.37 8.64
CA TYR A 238 -13.87 -16.41 8.34
C TYR A 238 -14.58 -16.97 9.59
N SER A 239 -14.85 -18.29 9.61
CA SER A 239 -15.70 -18.94 10.61
C SER A 239 -14.87 -19.88 11.50
N PRO A 240 -14.89 -19.71 12.84
CA PRO A 240 -14.20 -20.58 13.79
C PRO A 240 -14.95 -21.89 14.09
N ASP A 241 -16.08 -22.13 13.42
CA ASP A 241 -17.08 -23.18 13.67
C ASP A 241 -16.50 -24.59 13.87
N LYS A 242 -15.39 -24.90 13.21
CA LYS A 242 -14.77 -26.24 13.25
C LYS A 242 -13.76 -26.42 14.39
N THR A 243 -13.46 -25.38 15.15
CA THR A 243 -12.56 -25.47 16.30
C THR A 243 -13.24 -26.19 17.46
N PRO A 244 -12.52 -26.97 18.29
CA PRO A 244 -13.14 -27.79 19.32
C PRO A 244 -14.06 -27.02 20.28
N TRP A 245 -13.65 -25.84 20.75
CA TRP A 245 -14.48 -25.06 21.68
C TRP A 245 -15.73 -24.52 20.99
N MET A 246 -15.62 -24.05 19.75
CA MET A 246 -16.76 -23.52 19.00
C MET A 246 -17.76 -24.63 18.64
N ALA A 247 -17.26 -25.75 18.12
CA ALA A 247 -18.07 -26.88 17.73
C ALA A 247 -18.86 -27.46 18.92
N ASN A 248 -18.20 -27.63 20.08
CA ASN A 248 -18.85 -28.13 21.28
C ASN A 248 -19.92 -27.15 21.79
N ALA A 249 -19.61 -25.85 21.85
CA ALA A 249 -20.56 -24.85 22.30
C ALA A 249 -21.78 -24.73 21.36
N MET A 250 -21.60 -24.82 20.04
CA MET A 250 -22.71 -24.87 19.09
C MET A 250 -23.56 -26.14 19.26
N ALA A 251 -22.94 -27.29 19.53
CA ALA A 251 -23.66 -28.53 19.80
C ALA A 251 -24.49 -28.45 21.10
N GLU A 252 -23.95 -27.80 22.13
CA GLU A 252 -24.66 -27.54 23.39
C GLU A 252 -25.85 -26.59 23.24
N LEU A 253 -25.73 -25.55 22.39
CA LEU A 253 -26.86 -24.66 22.05
C LEU A 253 -27.97 -25.42 21.31
N GLY A 254 -27.60 -26.35 20.43
CA GLY A 254 -28.51 -27.08 19.55
C GLY A 254 -28.94 -26.27 18.32
N GLU A 255 -29.36 -26.98 17.26
CA GLU A 255 -29.64 -26.39 15.94
C GLU A 255 -30.69 -25.28 15.95
N ALA A 256 -31.74 -25.44 16.76
CA ALA A 256 -32.82 -24.46 16.85
C ALA A 256 -32.34 -23.11 17.41
N GLU A 257 -31.46 -23.14 18.42
CA GLU A 257 -30.92 -21.93 19.03
C GLU A 257 -29.88 -21.27 18.14
N VAL A 258 -29.00 -22.07 17.51
CA VAL A 258 -28.06 -21.57 16.49
C VAL A 258 -28.80 -20.85 15.36
N ALA A 259 -29.89 -21.44 14.84
CA ALA A 259 -30.73 -20.82 13.82
C ALA A 259 -31.37 -19.52 14.33
N ARG A 260 -31.88 -19.50 15.57
CA ARG A 260 -32.47 -18.29 16.19
C ARG A 260 -31.46 -17.16 16.38
N LEU A 261 -30.22 -17.49 16.77
CA LEU A 261 -29.14 -16.51 16.93
C LEU A 261 -28.71 -15.95 15.57
N ASN A 262 -28.55 -16.80 14.57
CA ASN A 262 -28.14 -16.40 13.23
C ASN A 262 -29.21 -15.56 12.51
N ALA A 263 -30.51 -15.83 12.72
CA ALA A 263 -31.60 -15.07 12.11
C ALA A 263 -31.64 -13.58 12.49
N GLN A 264 -30.89 -13.16 13.52
CA GLN A 264 -30.76 -11.76 13.93
C GLN A 264 -29.77 -10.96 13.08
N TRP A 265 -29.04 -11.63 12.18
CA TRP A 265 -27.96 -11.02 11.40
C TRP A 265 -28.14 -11.29 9.90
N PRO A 266 -27.66 -10.39 9.03
CA PRO A 266 -27.65 -10.65 7.60
C PRO A 266 -26.88 -11.94 7.25
N PRO A 267 -27.35 -12.72 6.26
CA PRO A 267 -26.66 -13.94 5.86
C PRO A 267 -25.27 -13.61 5.30
N SER A 268 -24.28 -14.39 5.73
CA SER A 268 -22.90 -14.23 5.30
C SER A 268 -22.33 -15.56 4.82
N HIS A 269 -21.73 -15.55 3.64
CA HIS A 269 -21.02 -16.72 3.12
C HIS A 269 -19.64 -16.90 3.75
N VAL A 270 -19.10 -15.84 4.38
CA VAL A 270 -17.79 -15.84 5.04
C VAL A 270 -17.90 -16.16 6.53
N ALA A 271 -19.03 -15.84 7.16
CA ALA A 271 -19.34 -16.11 8.56
C ALA A 271 -20.80 -16.61 8.69
N PRO A 272 -21.12 -17.83 8.20
CA PRO A 272 -22.49 -18.33 8.14
C PRO A 272 -23.18 -18.45 9.50
N ASN A 273 -22.41 -18.68 10.56
CA ASN A 273 -22.90 -18.78 11.93
C ASN A 273 -22.60 -17.53 12.77
N PHE A 274 -22.62 -16.34 12.16
CA PHE A 274 -22.22 -15.09 12.80
C PHE A 274 -22.88 -14.85 14.18
N GLY A 275 -24.20 -15.04 14.28
CA GLY A 275 -24.95 -14.81 15.51
C GLY A 275 -24.57 -15.80 16.62
N ALA A 276 -24.45 -17.07 16.28
CA ALA A 276 -24.00 -18.10 17.21
C ALA A 276 -22.54 -17.89 17.65
N ASN A 277 -21.64 -17.60 16.71
CA ASN A 277 -20.24 -17.32 16.98
C ASN A 277 -20.09 -16.13 17.94
N ARG A 278 -20.86 -15.05 17.72
CA ARG A 278 -20.90 -13.89 18.61
C ARG A 278 -21.33 -14.29 20.03
N ALA A 279 -22.40 -15.05 20.17
CA ALA A 279 -22.91 -15.47 21.48
C ALA A 279 -21.92 -16.35 22.23
N ILE A 280 -21.26 -17.28 21.53
CA ILE A 280 -20.28 -18.20 22.11
C ILE A 280 -18.99 -17.46 22.50
N ILE A 281 -18.46 -16.60 21.62
CA ILE A 281 -17.23 -15.85 21.87
C ILE A 281 -17.37 -14.93 23.09
N ALA A 282 -18.57 -14.39 23.33
CA ALA A 282 -18.85 -13.56 24.50
C ALA A 282 -18.70 -14.28 25.85
N THR A 283 -18.50 -15.60 25.88
CA THR A 283 -18.43 -16.40 27.13
C THR A 283 -17.04 -16.52 27.75
N ARG A 284 -15.97 -16.13 27.04
CA ARG A 284 -14.58 -16.26 27.53
C ARG A 284 -13.74 -15.01 27.25
N PRO A 285 -12.60 -14.82 27.94
CA PRO A 285 -11.70 -13.71 27.69
C PRO A 285 -11.06 -13.76 26.29
N ALA A 286 -10.77 -12.59 25.71
CA ALA A 286 -10.23 -12.49 24.35
C ALA A 286 -8.93 -13.28 24.13
N HIS A 287 -8.00 -13.25 25.09
CA HIS A 287 -6.71 -13.94 24.97
C HIS A 287 -6.86 -15.47 24.90
N GLU A 288 -7.79 -16.06 25.66
CA GLU A 288 -8.06 -17.50 25.60
C GLU A 288 -8.61 -17.92 24.23
N TRP A 289 -9.52 -17.11 23.66
CA TRP A 289 -10.06 -17.38 22.33
C TRP A 289 -9.00 -17.31 21.25
N VAL A 290 -8.20 -16.24 21.27
CA VAL A 290 -7.17 -16.03 20.27
C VAL A 290 -6.11 -17.12 20.34
N GLU A 291 -5.66 -17.50 21.55
CA GLU A 291 -4.75 -18.64 21.73
C GLU A 291 -5.36 -19.96 21.22
N HIS A 292 -6.62 -20.24 21.57
CA HIS A 292 -7.33 -21.43 21.08
C HIS A 292 -7.40 -21.46 19.55
N PHE A 293 -7.79 -20.35 18.93
CA PHE A 293 -7.90 -20.26 17.47
C PHE A 293 -6.55 -20.47 16.79
N TRP A 294 -5.46 -19.89 17.32
CA TRP A 294 -4.12 -20.12 16.80
C TRP A 294 -3.67 -21.58 16.90
N GLN A 295 -3.94 -22.26 18.02
CA GLN A 295 -3.64 -23.69 18.19
C GLN A 295 -4.37 -24.59 17.18
N HIS A 296 -5.43 -24.08 16.54
CA HIS A 296 -6.25 -24.79 15.56
C HIS A 296 -6.19 -24.19 14.14
N ASP A 297 -5.15 -23.41 13.83
CA ASP A 297 -4.91 -22.78 12.51
C ASP A 297 -6.08 -21.90 12.04
N VAL A 298 -6.78 -21.26 12.98
CA VAL A 298 -7.76 -20.21 12.72
C VAL A 298 -7.12 -18.85 12.93
N SER A 299 -7.16 -18.03 11.89
CA SER A 299 -6.71 -16.64 11.91
C SER A 299 -7.60 -15.79 12.83
N ALA A 300 -7.06 -15.32 13.94
CA ALA A 300 -7.73 -14.37 14.81
C ALA A 300 -6.73 -13.42 15.47
N GLN A 301 -7.20 -12.25 15.88
CA GLN A 301 -6.39 -11.25 16.58
C GLN A 301 -7.26 -10.38 17.48
N ILE A 302 -6.72 -9.95 18.61
CA ILE A 302 -7.34 -8.93 19.45
C ILE A 302 -7.30 -7.58 18.71
N ALA A 303 -8.44 -6.89 18.64
CA ALA A 303 -8.47 -5.47 18.25
C ALA A 303 -7.84 -4.65 19.37
N ALA A 304 -6.53 -4.41 19.25
CA ALA A 304 -5.70 -3.82 20.27
C ALA A 304 -5.89 -2.29 20.32
N PRO A 305 -5.66 -1.65 21.47
CA PRO A 305 -5.46 -0.21 21.53
C PRO A 305 -4.36 0.27 20.58
N PHE A 306 -4.49 1.49 20.05
CA PHE A 306 -3.48 2.07 19.19
C PHE A 306 -2.16 2.25 19.94
N GLY A 307 -1.08 1.72 19.36
CA GLY A 307 0.28 1.81 19.91
C GLY A 307 0.73 0.63 20.77
N ASP A 308 -0.18 -0.25 21.22
CA ASP A 308 0.19 -1.45 21.99
C ASP A 308 1.18 -2.36 21.23
N ILE A 309 1.12 -2.35 19.89
CA ILE A 309 2.02 -3.14 19.04
C ILE A 309 3.50 -2.77 19.20
N TYR A 310 3.83 -1.58 19.74
CA TYR A 310 5.24 -1.21 20.01
C TYR A 310 5.88 -2.12 21.08
N PHE A 311 5.08 -2.75 21.92
CA PHE A 311 5.54 -3.64 22.99
C PHE A 311 5.43 -5.13 22.63
N ASP A 312 4.98 -5.43 21.41
CA ASP A 312 4.78 -6.78 20.91
C ASP A 312 6.10 -7.49 20.58
N GLU A 313 6.29 -8.70 21.12
CA GLU A 313 7.51 -9.48 20.94
C GLU A 313 7.79 -9.82 19.47
N GLN A 314 6.76 -10.17 18.69
CA GLN A 314 6.94 -10.58 17.30
C GLN A 314 7.34 -9.39 16.42
N ALA A 315 6.76 -8.21 16.68
CA ALA A 315 7.16 -6.98 16.01
C ALA A 315 8.63 -6.64 16.29
N ARG A 316 9.08 -6.74 17.56
CA ARG A 316 10.47 -6.50 17.97
C ARG A 316 11.45 -7.53 17.39
N LEU A 317 11.13 -8.82 17.42
CA LEU A 317 11.97 -9.91 16.86
C LEU A 317 12.21 -9.77 15.35
N ASN A 318 11.34 -9.03 14.66
CA ASN A 318 11.47 -8.76 13.24
C ASN A 318 12.09 -7.39 12.92
N GLY A 319 12.41 -6.57 13.92
CA GLY A 319 12.91 -5.21 13.71
C GLY A 319 11.85 -4.25 13.18
N TYR A 320 10.57 -4.60 13.28
CA TYR A 320 9.46 -3.72 12.92
C TYR A 320 9.19 -2.67 14.00
N VAL A 321 9.77 -2.85 15.19
CA VAL A 321 9.89 -1.82 16.22
C VAL A 321 11.37 -1.62 16.49
N VAL A 322 11.81 -0.37 16.45
CA VAL A 322 13.20 0.03 16.69
C VAL A 322 13.27 1.02 17.84
N GLU A 323 14.34 0.91 18.62
CA GLU A 323 14.66 1.88 19.67
C GLU A 323 15.42 3.06 19.08
N VAL A 324 14.96 4.27 19.34
CA VAL A 324 15.57 5.51 18.87
C VAL A 324 15.73 6.45 20.05
N ASP A 325 16.95 6.94 20.26
CA ASP A 325 17.23 8.04 21.18
C ASP A 325 16.93 9.35 20.44
N ASP A 326 15.72 9.86 20.60
CA ASP A 326 15.25 11.07 19.95
C ASP A 326 15.62 12.31 20.74
N ALA A 327 16.12 13.34 20.06
CA ALA A 327 16.59 14.56 20.69
C ALA A 327 15.48 15.35 21.44
N THR A 328 14.21 15.17 21.06
CA THR A 328 13.06 15.87 21.64
C THR A 328 12.24 14.94 22.53
N LEU A 329 11.97 13.72 22.05
CA LEU A 329 11.08 12.77 22.72
C LEU A 329 11.81 11.83 23.70
N GLY A 330 13.15 11.89 23.74
CA GLY A 330 14.00 10.97 24.49
C GLY A 330 13.99 9.57 23.86
N LYS A 331 14.22 8.54 24.68
CA LYS A 331 14.18 7.15 24.21
C LYS A 331 12.77 6.74 23.84
N THR A 332 12.60 6.31 22.60
CA THR A 332 11.30 5.94 22.02
C THR A 332 11.36 4.61 21.31
N LEU A 333 10.22 3.92 21.25
CA LEU A 333 9.95 2.81 20.37
C LEU A 333 9.22 3.33 19.14
N GLN A 334 9.83 3.17 17.97
CA GLN A 334 9.31 3.68 16.71
C GLN A 334 9.08 2.55 15.71
N PRO A 335 8.22 2.73 14.69
CA PRO A 335 8.14 1.79 13.59
C PRO A 335 9.50 1.64 12.89
N GLY A 336 9.93 0.43 12.62
CA GLY A 336 11.12 0.12 11.83
C GLY A 336 10.81 -0.11 10.34
N PRO A 337 11.83 -0.44 9.53
CA PRO A 337 11.66 -0.79 8.12
C PRO A 337 10.66 -1.95 7.94
N ALA A 338 9.67 -1.76 7.08
CA ALA A 338 8.65 -2.76 6.76
C ALA A 338 9.14 -3.93 5.90
N TRP A 339 10.45 -3.99 5.63
CA TRP A 339 11.09 -4.89 4.69
C TRP A 339 12.48 -5.33 5.18
N LYS A 340 13.01 -6.42 4.61
CA LYS A 340 14.34 -6.97 4.92
C LYS A 340 15.11 -7.32 3.63
N ILE A 341 16.38 -6.97 3.61
CA ILE A 341 17.34 -7.17 2.51
C ILE A 341 18.74 -7.36 3.11
N THR A 342 19.71 -7.85 2.32
CA THR A 342 21.12 -7.94 2.71
C THR A 342 22.01 -7.09 1.80
N PRO A 343 22.80 -6.13 2.31
CA PRO A 343 22.96 -5.77 3.72
C PRO A 343 21.70 -5.12 4.32
N PRO A 344 21.51 -5.19 5.65
CA PRO A 344 20.28 -4.72 6.29
C PRO A 344 20.12 -3.20 6.19
N ALA A 345 18.86 -2.78 6.32
CA ALA A 345 18.48 -1.38 6.46
C ALA A 345 19.25 -0.69 7.61
N ARG A 346 19.49 0.62 7.48
CA ARG A 346 20.18 1.44 8.47
C ARG A 346 19.21 2.33 9.21
N ILE A 347 19.06 2.12 10.51
CA ILE A 347 18.37 3.07 11.39
C ILE A 347 19.35 4.22 11.67
N GLY A 348 19.04 5.39 11.12
CA GLY A 348 19.89 6.58 11.25
C GLY A 348 19.78 7.26 12.63
N ARG A 349 20.41 8.43 12.74
CA ARG A 349 20.27 9.36 13.87
C ARG A 349 18.81 9.79 14.06
N SER A 350 18.48 10.42 15.20
CA SER A 350 17.17 11.07 15.40
C SER A 350 16.84 12.09 14.31
N ALA A 351 15.60 12.56 14.26
CA ALA A 351 15.24 13.65 13.34
C ALA A 351 16.15 14.88 13.57
N PRO A 352 16.60 15.55 12.49
CA PRO A 352 17.54 16.67 12.61
C PRO A 352 16.85 17.91 13.19
N GLN A 353 17.63 18.71 13.92
CA GLN A 353 17.24 20.08 14.25
C GLN A 353 17.12 20.93 12.97
N PRO A 354 16.27 21.96 12.95
CA PRO A 354 16.12 22.82 11.78
C PRO A 354 17.47 23.42 11.37
N GLY A 355 17.83 23.29 10.10
CA GLY A 355 19.05 23.87 9.55
C GLY A 355 20.36 23.27 10.07
N ALA A 356 20.30 22.08 10.69
CA ALA A 356 21.49 21.41 11.22
C ALA A 356 22.60 21.18 10.17
N ASP A 357 22.27 21.24 8.88
CA ASP A 357 23.18 21.04 7.78
C ASP A 357 23.27 22.25 6.81
N ASP A 358 22.84 23.46 7.22
CA ASP A 358 22.81 24.66 6.34
C ASP A 358 24.18 25.01 5.73
N ASP A 359 25.24 24.91 6.53
CA ASP A 359 26.64 25.20 6.14
C ASP A 359 27.29 24.07 5.33
N SER A 360 26.60 22.95 5.08
CA SER A 360 27.15 21.83 4.31
C SER A 360 27.20 22.16 2.83
N ASP A 361 28.28 21.82 2.14
CA ASP A 361 28.48 22.29 0.77
C ASP A 361 27.85 21.39 -0.31
N PHE A 362 27.61 20.10 -0.01
CA PHE A 362 26.90 19.12 -0.86
C PHE A 362 27.38 19.05 -2.33
N LYS A 363 28.63 19.42 -2.61
CA LYS A 363 29.09 19.72 -3.97
C LYS A 363 29.23 18.52 -4.89
N ASP A 364 29.47 17.32 -4.33
CA ASP A 364 29.73 16.11 -5.12
C ASP A 364 28.60 15.09 -4.96
N SER A 365 28.08 14.57 -6.08
CA SER A 365 27.30 13.32 -6.10
C SER A 365 28.23 12.16 -6.54
N PRO A 366 28.31 11.07 -5.78
CA PRO A 366 29.12 9.92 -6.15
C PRO A 366 28.56 9.12 -7.34
N THR A 367 27.27 9.26 -7.69
CA THR A 367 26.57 8.42 -8.67
C THR A 367 26.16 9.13 -9.96
N LEU A 368 26.22 10.47 -10.01
CA LEU A 368 26.05 11.25 -11.24
C LEU A 368 27.26 11.07 -12.18
N ARG A 369 27.40 9.88 -12.78
CA ARG A 369 28.21 9.66 -13.98
C ARG A 369 27.27 9.35 -15.12
N LEU A 370 26.90 10.40 -15.86
CA LEU A 370 26.18 10.26 -17.12
C LEU A 370 27.03 9.42 -18.07
N VAL A 371 26.52 8.28 -18.52
CA VAL A 371 27.07 7.61 -19.71
C VAL A 371 26.51 8.37 -20.91
N PRO A 372 27.36 8.90 -21.81
CA PRO A 372 26.88 9.60 -22.99
C PRO A 372 25.92 8.73 -23.79
N ASP A 373 24.82 9.34 -24.23
CA ASP A 373 23.84 8.73 -25.12
C ASP A 373 24.53 8.17 -26.37
N THR A 374 24.59 6.84 -26.46
CA THR A 374 25.08 6.15 -27.67
C THR A 374 23.93 5.99 -28.67
N GLY A 375 23.27 7.11 -29.00
CA GLY A 375 22.43 7.27 -30.18
C GLY A 375 21.35 6.20 -30.37
N ARG A 376 20.70 5.73 -29.30
CA ARG A 376 19.68 4.69 -29.42
C ARG A 376 18.44 5.24 -30.12
N GLN A 377 18.35 5.03 -31.43
CA GLN A 377 17.15 5.29 -32.22
C GLN A 377 16.16 4.15 -31.97
N GLY A 378 15.13 4.41 -31.16
CA GLY A 378 14.06 3.45 -30.85
C GLY A 378 12.99 4.08 -29.95
N GLU A 379 11.81 3.47 -29.90
CA GLU A 379 10.74 3.92 -28.99
C GLU A 379 11.16 3.70 -27.52
N PRO A 380 10.76 4.60 -26.59
CA PRO A 380 11.05 4.43 -25.17
C PRO A 380 10.48 3.13 -24.60
N LEU A 381 11.28 2.41 -23.83
CA LEU A 381 10.89 1.13 -23.22
C LEU A 381 10.34 1.34 -21.80
N PRO A 382 9.32 0.57 -21.37
CA PRO A 382 8.85 0.60 -19.99
C PRO A 382 9.98 0.46 -18.94
N PRO A 383 9.82 0.99 -17.72
CA PRO A 383 10.89 1.02 -16.72
C PRO A 383 11.55 -0.33 -16.44
N LEU A 384 10.76 -1.42 -16.39
CA LEU A 384 11.23 -2.77 -16.07
C LEU A 384 11.22 -3.71 -17.30
N HIS A 385 11.27 -3.15 -18.51
CA HIS A 385 11.34 -3.96 -19.73
C HIS A 385 12.48 -4.98 -19.68
N GLY A 386 12.14 -6.24 -20.00
CA GLY A 386 13.07 -7.37 -20.02
C GLY A 386 13.19 -8.12 -18.70
N LEU A 387 12.64 -7.61 -17.60
CA LEU A 387 12.59 -8.31 -16.31
C LEU A 387 11.63 -9.50 -16.38
N LYS A 388 12.06 -10.67 -15.94
CA LYS A 388 11.24 -11.90 -15.94
C LYS A 388 10.86 -12.32 -14.53
N VAL A 389 9.56 -12.42 -14.27
CA VAL A 389 9.02 -12.65 -12.92
C VAL A 389 8.17 -13.91 -12.91
N LEU A 390 8.51 -14.83 -12.01
CA LEU A 390 7.68 -15.98 -11.69
C LEU A 390 6.82 -15.67 -10.44
N ASP A 391 5.52 -15.47 -10.66
CA ASP A 391 4.54 -15.22 -9.62
C ASP A 391 3.94 -16.55 -9.12
N LEU A 392 4.38 -16.98 -7.94
CA LEU A 392 3.83 -18.12 -7.20
C LEU A 392 2.90 -17.64 -6.06
N GLY A 393 2.56 -16.35 -6.03
CA GLY A 393 1.69 -15.75 -5.04
C GLY A 393 0.26 -16.28 -5.15
N ALA A 394 -0.45 -16.25 -4.04
CA ALA A 394 -1.87 -16.56 -3.96
C ALA A 394 -2.62 -15.43 -3.25
N TYR A 395 -3.94 -15.40 -3.37
CA TYR A 395 -4.77 -14.35 -2.80
C TYR A 395 -4.46 -12.95 -3.32
N LEU A 396 -3.92 -12.05 -2.49
CA LEU A 396 -3.92 -10.61 -2.75
C LEU A 396 -2.51 -9.98 -2.79
N ALA A 397 -1.82 -9.84 -1.65
CA ALA A 397 -0.55 -9.08 -1.58
C ALA A 397 0.52 -9.52 -2.60
N GLY A 398 0.73 -10.83 -2.76
CA GLY A 398 1.71 -11.38 -3.70
C GLY A 398 1.32 -11.12 -5.17
N PRO A 399 0.13 -11.57 -5.60
CA PRO A 399 -0.35 -11.27 -6.94
C PRO A 399 -0.42 -9.78 -7.26
N PHE A 400 -0.81 -8.92 -6.31
CA PHE A 400 -0.83 -7.47 -6.51
C PHE A 400 0.56 -6.90 -6.82
N ALA A 401 1.59 -7.27 -6.05
CA ALA A 401 2.97 -6.84 -6.31
C ALA A 401 3.43 -7.25 -7.73
N CYS A 402 3.08 -8.46 -8.16
CA CYS A 402 3.43 -8.96 -9.49
C CYS A 402 2.62 -8.28 -10.61
N MET A 403 1.38 -7.85 -10.34
CA MET A 403 0.60 -7.02 -11.28
C MET A 403 1.30 -5.67 -11.49
N MET A 404 1.77 -5.03 -10.43
CA MET A 404 2.50 -3.77 -10.52
C MET A 404 3.81 -3.91 -11.32
N LEU A 405 4.53 -5.03 -11.17
CA LEU A 405 5.70 -5.33 -12.01
C LEU A 405 5.33 -5.43 -13.49
N ALA A 406 4.20 -6.09 -13.81
CA ALA A 406 3.70 -6.17 -15.19
C ALA A 406 3.31 -4.79 -15.74
N ASP A 407 2.65 -3.95 -14.93
CA ASP A 407 2.30 -2.57 -15.32
C ASP A 407 3.54 -1.71 -15.61
N LEU A 408 4.67 -2.00 -14.95
CA LEU A 408 5.97 -1.37 -15.20
C LEU A 408 6.75 -2.02 -16.36
N GLY A 409 6.17 -3.02 -17.03
CA GLY A 409 6.67 -3.66 -18.24
C GLY A 409 7.48 -4.94 -18.06
N ALA A 410 7.45 -5.55 -16.87
CA ALA A 410 8.04 -6.88 -16.65
C ALA A 410 7.20 -7.98 -17.33
N GLU A 411 7.86 -9.04 -17.78
CA GLU A 411 7.20 -10.27 -18.23
C GLU A 411 6.88 -11.14 -17.00
N VAL A 412 5.59 -11.26 -16.67
CA VAL A 412 5.15 -11.95 -15.46
C VAL A 412 4.40 -13.23 -15.81
N VAL A 413 4.92 -14.37 -15.34
CA VAL A 413 4.27 -15.69 -15.43
C VAL A 413 3.68 -16.04 -14.07
N LYS A 414 2.34 -16.07 -14.00
CA LYS A 414 1.60 -16.55 -12.84
C LYS A 414 1.47 -18.06 -12.90
N VAL A 415 1.96 -18.77 -11.89
CA VAL A 415 1.73 -20.21 -11.72
C VAL A 415 0.64 -20.44 -10.69
N GLU A 416 -0.34 -21.26 -11.06
CA GLU A 416 -1.43 -21.69 -10.19
C GLU A 416 -1.53 -23.21 -10.18
N ALA A 417 -2.12 -23.80 -9.13
CA ALA A 417 -2.53 -25.19 -9.19
C ALA A 417 -3.49 -25.43 -10.37
N PRO A 418 -3.62 -26.65 -10.91
CA PRO A 418 -4.60 -26.95 -11.96
C PRO A 418 -6.05 -26.67 -11.57
N THR A 419 -6.34 -26.59 -10.27
CA THR A 419 -7.62 -26.17 -9.68
C THR A 419 -7.77 -24.64 -9.56
N GLY A 420 -6.70 -23.88 -9.79
CA GLY A 420 -6.63 -22.43 -9.64
C GLY A 420 -6.26 -21.96 -8.23
N ASP A 421 -5.94 -20.67 -8.13
CA ASP A 421 -5.85 -19.94 -6.86
C ASP A 421 -7.18 -20.01 -6.09
N ALA A 422 -7.11 -20.20 -4.77
CA ALA A 422 -8.27 -20.23 -3.89
C ALA A 422 -9.11 -18.94 -3.95
N MET A 423 -8.49 -17.82 -4.32
CA MET A 423 -9.12 -16.51 -4.51
C MET A 423 -9.99 -16.44 -5.77
N ARG A 424 -9.87 -17.37 -6.72
CA ARG A 424 -10.76 -17.43 -7.91
C ARG A 424 -12.25 -17.60 -7.54
N ARG A 425 -12.57 -18.05 -6.31
CA ARG A 425 -13.96 -18.04 -5.79
C ARG A 425 -14.53 -16.63 -5.56
N LEU A 426 -13.66 -15.62 -5.51
CA LEU A 426 -13.98 -14.20 -5.41
C LEU A 426 -13.52 -13.53 -6.71
N GLU A 427 -14.15 -13.92 -7.83
CA GLU A 427 -13.69 -13.62 -9.20
C GLU A 427 -13.32 -12.16 -9.47
N ARG A 428 -14.12 -11.21 -8.96
CA ARG A 428 -13.83 -9.78 -9.08
C ARG A 428 -12.51 -9.39 -8.43
N ILE A 429 -12.32 -9.86 -7.20
CA ILE A 429 -11.17 -9.54 -6.36
C ILE A 429 -9.90 -10.20 -6.92
N PHE A 430 -10.02 -11.45 -7.36
CA PHE A 430 -8.95 -12.14 -8.09
C PHE A 430 -8.55 -11.32 -9.32
N SER A 431 -9.50 -10.98 -10.20
CA SER A 431 -9.22 -10.23 -11.42
C SER A 431 -8.56 -8.87 -11.16
N GLY A 432 -8.88 -8.24 -10.03
CA GLY A 432 -8.30 -6.97 -9.57
C GLY A 432 -6.78 -6.96 -9.42
N THR A 433 -6.11 -8.11 -9.35
CA THR A 433 -4.66 -8.22 -9.06
C THR A 433 -3.88 -9.04 -10.08
N GLN A 434 -4.41 -9.18 -11.30
CA GLN A 434 -3.91 -10.20 -12.24
C GLN A 434 -3.67 -9.71 -13.67
N ARG A 435 -4.02 -8.46 -14.01
CA ARG A 435 -3.72 -7.90 -15.35
C ARG A 435 -2.21 -7.94 -15.66
N GLY A 436 -1.86 -7.93 -16.94
CA GLY A 436 -0.46 -7.99 -17.40
C GLY A 436 0.16 -9.40 -17.45
N LYS A 437 -0.38 -10.37 -16.71
CA LYS A 437 0.28 -11.68 -16.49
C LYS A 437 -0.07 -12.75 -17.52
N LEU A 438 0.85 -13.68 -17.72
CA LEU A 438 0.63 -14.95 -18.40
C LEU A 438 0.30 -16.05 -17.36
N GLY A 439 -0.92 -16.58 -17.41
CA GLY A 439 -1.37 -17.65 -16.50
C GLY A 439 -0.99 -19.06 -16.95
N VAL A 440 -0.22 -19.77 -16.12
CA VAL A 440 0.16 -21.18 -16.25
C VAL A 440 -0.46 -21.98 -15.11
N ALA A 441 -1.09 -23.10 -15.43
CA ALA A 441 -1.70 -24.00 -14.46
C ALA A 441 -0.85 -25.27 -14.32
N LEU A 442 -0.08 -25.36 -13.23
CA LEU A 442 0.92 -26.39 -12.95
C LEU A 442 0.84 -26.86 -11.49
N LYS A 443 0.79 -28.17 -11.28
CA LYS A 443 0.78 -28.79 -9.94
C LYS A 443 2.19 -28.82 -9.36
N LEU A 444 2.53 -27.85 -8.52
CA LEU A 444 3.80 -27.79 -7.81
C LEU A 444 3.96 -28.96 -6.81
N GLY A 445 5.21 -29.33 -6.53
CA GLY A 445 5.57 -30.41 -5.60
C GLY A 445 5.39 -31.83 -6.14
N ASP A 446 4.84 -32.00 -7.34
CA ASP A 446 4.74 -33.28 -8.03
C ASP A 446 6.02 -33.59 -8.81
N GLU A 447 6.52 -34.83 -8.77
CA GLU A 447 7.74 -35.23 -9.48
C GLU A 447 7.62 -35.01 -11.00
N LEU A 448 6.42 -35.21 -11.57
CA LEU A 448 6.15 -34.98 -12.99
C LEU A 448 6.24 -33.49 -13.37
N SER A 449 6.09 -32.57 -12.41
CA SER A 449 6.18 -31.12 -12.64
C SER A 449 7.61 -30.59 -12.63
N GLN A 450 8.58 -31.37 -12.15
CA GLN A 450 9.92 -30.87 -11.80
C GLN A 450 10.63 -30.21 -12.97
N ARG A 451 10.59 -30.81 -14.17
CA ARG A 451 11.22 -30.22 -15.36
C ARG A 451 10.60 -28.87 -15.75
N ALA A 452 9.28 -28.73 -15.61
CA ALA A 452 8.58 -27.46 -15.86
C ALA A 452 8.98 -26.40 -14.83
N VAL A 453 9.06 -26.76 -13.54
CA VAL A 453 9.52 -25.86 -12.47
C VAL A 453 10.95 -25.42 -12.70
N GLU A 454 11.86 -26.34 -13.03
CA GLU A 454 13.26 -26.01 -13.33
C GLU A 454 13.37 -25.06 -14.53
N ALA A 455 12.59 -25.29 -15.59
CA ALA A 455 12.58 -24.42 -16.77
C ALA A 455 12.10 -22.99 -16.42
N LEU A 456 11.02 -22.87 -15.64
CA LEU A 456 10.50 -21.58 -15.17
C LEU A 456 11.52 -20.84 -14.30
N VAL A 457 12.18 -21.53 -13.37
CA VAL A 457 13.15 -20.92 -12.44
C VAL A 457 14.45 -20.51 -13.16
N ARG A 458 14.88 -21.27 -14.17
CA ARG A 458 16.02 -20.87 -15.03
C ARG A 458 15.72 -19.65 -15.90
N TRP A 459 14.46 -19.47 -16.30
CA TRP A 459 14.02 -18.31 -17.07
C TRP A 459 13.87 -17.05 -16.21
N ALA A 460 13.43 -17.20 -14.96
CA ALA A 460 13.08 -16.08 -14.09
C ALA A 460 14.29 -15.33 -13.53
N ASP A 461 14.19 -13.99 -13.46
CA ASP A 461 15.05 -13.12 -12.66
C ASP A 461 14.59 -13.05 -11.20
N VAL A 462 13.27 -13.13 -11.03
CA VAL A 462 12.57 -12.94 -9.77
C VAL A 462 11.60 -14.09 -9.56
N VAL A 463 11.55 -14.61 -8.34
CA VAL A 463 10.43 -15.43 -7.86
C VAL A 463 9.76 -14.68 -6.72
N HIS A 464 8.46 -14.47 -6.82
CA HIS A 464 7.66 -13.83 -5.77
C HIS A 464 6.60 -14.80 -5.26
N HIS A 465 6.43 -14.88 -3.94
CA HIS A 465 5.31 -15.59 -3.33
C HIS A 465 4.94 -15.08 -1.94
N ASN A 466 3.77 -15.49 -1.46
CA ASN A 466 3.28 -15.22 -0.10
C ASN A 466 2.79 -16.48 0.65
N MET A 467 3.16 -17.67 0.17
CA MET A 467 2.97 -18.93 0.90
C MET A 467 3.72 -18.92 2.23
N ARG A 468 3.18 -19.58 3.26
CA ARG A 468 3.93 -19.87 4.49
C ARG A 468 5.14 -20.77 4.15
N LEU A 469 6.27 -20.54 4.80
CA LEU A 469 7.52 -21.20 4.44
C LEU A 469 7.50 -22.74 4.55
N PRO A 470 6.81 -23.37 5.54
CA PRO A 470 6.63 -24.82 5.55
C PRO A 470 5.99 -25.37 4.28
N ALA A 471 5.00 -24.67 3.73
CA ALA A 471 4.37 -25.07 2.47
C ALA A 471 5.32 -24.88 1.28
N ALA A 472 6.05 -23.76 1.21
CA ALA A 472 7.04 -23.52 0.16
C ALA A 472 8.14 -24.60 0.15
N ARG A 473 8.65 -24.99 1.33
CA ARG A 473 9.62 -26.10 1.48
C ARG A 473 9.05 -27.43 1.02
N LYS A 474 7.81 -27.76 1.42
CA LYS A 474 7.13 -28.99 0.97
C LYS A 474 6.99 -29.06 -0.54
N LEU A 475 6.74 -27.92 -1.18
CA LEU A 475 6.62 -27.79 -2.64
C LEU A 475 7.98 -27.66 -3.36
N LYS A 476 9.10 -27.61 -2.63
CA LYS A 476 10.46 -27.37 -3.13
C LYS A 476 10.62 -26.05 -3.89
N VAL A 477 9.86 -25.03 -3.49
CA VAL A 477 9.92 -23.67 -4.05
C VAL A 477 10.41 -22.65 -3.02
N ASP A 478 11.04 -23.13 -1.93
CA ASP A 478 11.76 -22.27 -0.99
C ASP A 478 13.08 -21.74 -1.59
N TYR A 479 13.64 -20.69 -0.97
CA TYR A 479 14.85 -20.02 -1.47
C TYR A 479 16.03 -20.98 -1.69
N GLU A 480 16.32 -21.87 -0.75
CA GLU A 480 17.46 -22.80 -0.86
C GLU A 480 17.26 -23.83 -1.99
N SER A 481 16.01 -24.25 -2.22
CA SER A 481 15.67 -25.10 -3.36
C SER A 481 15.85 -24.36 -4.69
N LEU A 482 15.33 -23.14 -4.84
CA LEU A 482 15.37 -22.42 -6.10
C LEU A 482 16.75 -21.82 -6.42
N LYS A 483 17.50 -21.38 -5.41
CA LYS A 483 18.87 -20.87 -5.56
C LYS A 483 19.81 -21.89 -6.18
N ARG A 484 19.61 -23.19 -5.94
CA ARG A 484 20.39 -24.27 -6.58
C ARG A 484 20.17 -24.37 -8.09
N ILE A 485 19.01 -23.93 -8.57
CA ILE A 485 18.67 -23.89 -9.99
C ILE A 485 19.15 -22.58 -10.62
N ASN A 486 18.92 -21.46 -9.93
CA ASN A 486 19.32 -20.11 -10.34
C ASN A 486 19.94 -19.32 -9.18
N PRO A 487 21.28 -19.27 -9.05
CA PRO A 487 21.96 -18.55 -7.98
C PRO A 487 21.82 -17.01 -8.03
N GLN A 488 21.45 -16.44 -9.17
CA GLN A 488 21.25 -14.99 -9.36
C GLN A 488 19.81 -14.53 -9.06
N LEU A 489 18.96 -15.44 -8.59
CA LEU A 489 17.56 -15.18 -8.32
C LEU A 489 17.37 -14.13 -7.23
N ILE A 490 16.49 -13.17 -7.48
CA ILE A 490 15.86 -12.38 -6.40
C ILE A 490 14.62 -13.12 -5.94
N TYR A 491 14.66 -13.64 -4.73
CA TYR A 491 13.56 -14.38 -4.13
C TYR A 491 12.81 -13.49 -3.14
N CYS A 492 11.59 -13.07 -3.49
CA CYS A 492 10.78 -12.18 -2.66
C CYS A 492 9.68 -12.96 -1.96
N HIS A 493 9.66 -12.92 -0.63
CA HIS A 493 8.62 -13.57 0.19
C HIS A 493 7.87 -12.57 1.06
N VAL A 494 6.54 -12.58 0.92
CA VAL A 494 5.62 -11.80 1.76
C VAL A 494 4.98 -12.69 2.81
N SER A 495 5.12 -12.33 4.07
CA SER A 495 4.55 -13.06 5.21
C SER A 495 3.50 -12.24 5.95
N ALA A 496 2.77 -12.84 6.88
CA ALA A 496 1.89 -12.07 7.77
C ALA A 496 2.69 -11.38 8.89
N TYR A 497 3.45 -12.15 9.67
CA TYR A 497 4.08 -11.68 10.92
C TYR A 497 5.59 -11.43 10.83
N GLY A 498 6.20 -11.60 9.65
CA GLY A 498 7.66 -11.58 9.47
C GLY A 498 8.31 -12.96 9.66
N PRO A 499 9.57 -13.14 9.21
CA PRO A 499 10.21 -14.46 9.15
C PRO A 499 10.77 -14.98 10.49
N ASN A 500 10.88 -14.13 11.53
CA ASN A 500 11.47 -14.49 12.82
C ASN A 500 10.40 -14.64 13.90
N GLY A 501 10.67 -15.43 14.93
CA GLY A 501 9.80 -15.53 16.12
C GLY A 501 8.69 -16.58 16.03
N PRO A 502 7.96 -16.80 17.13
CA PRO A 502 7.02 -17.91 17.27
C PRO A 502 5.81 -17.82 16.33
N ARG A 503 5.50 -16.62 15.81
CA ARG A 503 4.34 -16.40 14.92
C ARG A 503 4.71 -16.39 13.43
N ALA A 504 5.96 -16.69 13.07
CA ALA A 504 6.43 -16.59 11.69
C ALA A 504 5.59 -17.42 10.69
N ASP A 505 5.08 -18.58 11.12
CA ASP A 505 4.29 -19.50 10.31
C ASP A 505 2.78 -19.50 10.64
N TRP A 506 2.31 -18.49 11.39
CA TRP A 506 0.90 -18.36 11.76
C TRP A 506 0.00 -17.95 10.60
N PRO A 507 -1.29 -18.33 10.65
CA PRO A 507 -2.29 -17.89 9.67
C PRO A 507 -2.52 -16.38 9.81
N GLY A 508 -2.40 -15.61 8.72
CA GLY A 508 -2.61 -14.16 8.77
C GLY A 508 -3.25 -13.58 7.51
N PHE A 509 -4.01 -12.52 7.72
CA PHE A 509 -4.75 -11.73 6.73
C PHE A 509 -4.73 -10.26 7.14
N ASP A 510 -5.03 -9.33 6.21
CA ASP A 510 -5.04 -7.88 6.45
C ASP A 510 -5.74 -7.48 7.74
N GLN A 511 -6.97 -7.98 7.94
CA GLN A 511 -7.82 -7.67 9.10
C GLN A 511 -7.07 -7.80 10.42
N LEU A 512 -6.28 -8.86 10.55
CA LEU A 512 -5.57 -9.16 11.79
C LEU A 512 -4.51 -8.11 12.08
N MET A 513 -3.84 -7.58 11.06
CA MET A 513 -2.84 -6.54 11.27
C MET A 513 -3.47 -5.20 11.59
N GLN A 514 -4.62 -4.87 10.97
CA GLN A 514 -5.39 -3.69 11.38
C GLN A 514 -5.84 -3.80 12.83
N ALA A 515 -6.28 -4.99 13.25
CA ALA A 515 -6.66 -5.28 14.64
C ALA A 515 -5.47 -5.13 15.59
N SER A 516 -4.31 -5.77 15.30
CA SER A 516 -3.14 -5.72 16.18
C SER A 516 -2.48 -4.35 16.26
N CYS A 517 -2.54 -3.57 15.18
CA CYS A 517 -2.01 -2.21 15.12
C CYS A 517 -3.02 -1.16 15.62
N GLY A 518 -4.20 -1.58 16.09
CA GLY A 518 -5.21 -0.71 16.68
C GLY A 518 -5.98 0.19 15.73
N TRP A 519 -5.79 0.03 14.42
CA TRP A 519 -6.54 0.77 13.41
C TRP A 519 -8.02 0.45 13.42
N GLU A 520 -8.42 -0.76 13.82
CA GLU A 520 -9.83 -1.09 13.95
C GLU A 520 -10.51 -0.35 15.10
N VAL A 521 -9.80 -0.18 16.22
CA VAL A 521 -10.30 0.59 17.36
C VAL A 521 -10.46 2.06 16.97
N GLU A 522 -9.42 2.63 16.34
CA GLU A 522 -9.44 4.03 15.91
C GLU A 522 -10.49 4.32 14.83
N GLN A 523 -10.73 3.39 13.89
CA GLN A 523 -11.79 3.55 12.89
C GLN A 523 -13.20 3.35 13.47
N GLY A 524 -13.33 2.63 14.59
CA GLY A 524 -14.59 2.49 15.32
C GLY A 524 -15.14 3.84 15.79
N GLY A 525 -14.25 4.75 16.20
CA GLY A 525 -14.61 6.03 16.81
C GLY A 525 -14.79 5.94 18.32
N ALA A 526 -14.65 7.07 19.00
CA ALA A 526 -14.64 7.15 20.45
C ALA A 526 -15.89 6.50 21.08
N GLY A 527 -15.68 5.50 21.94
CA GLY A 527 -16.74 4.79 22.66
C GLY A 527 -17.56 3.80 21.82
N GLN A 528 -17.21 3.59 20.55
CA GLN A 528 -17.89 2.65 19.66
C GLN A 528 -17.14 1.31 19.57
N PRO A 529 -17.80 0.22 19.14
CA PRO A 529 -17.13 -1.01 18.78
C PRO A 529 -16.05 -0.80 17.70
N PRO A 530 -14.95 -1.58 17.73
CA PRO A 530 -13.96 -1.56 16.65
C PRO A 530 -14.59 -1.85 15.29
N MET A 531 -13.96 -1.33 14.25
CA MET A 531 -14.43 -1.40 12.88
C MET A 531 -13.26 -1.60 11.93
N TRP A 532 -13.32 -2.67 11.14
CA TRP A 532 -12.34 -2.91 10.10
C TRP A 532 -12.45 -1.90 8.96
N LEU A 533 -11.31 -1.40 8.48
CA LEU A 533 -11.27 -0.61 7.25
C LEU A 533 -11.38 -1.57 6.07
N ARG A 534 -12.55 -1.58 5.41
CA ARG A 534 -12.94 -2.67 4.48
C ARG A 534 -12.12 -2.78 3.20
N PHE A 535 -11.23 -1.83 2.98
CA PHE A 535 -10.41 -1.68 1.78
C PHE A 535 -9.27 -2.71 1.68
N GLY A 536 -9.02 -3.51 2.73
CA GLY A 536 -7.93 -4.49 2.71
C GLY A 536 -6.55 -3.86 2.59
N VAL A 537 -6.37 -2.63 3.09
CA VAL A 537 -5.19 -1.78 2.82
C VAL A 537 -3.86 -2.41 3.24
N GLY A 538 -3.84 -3.24 4.28
CA GLY A 538 -2.66 -3.95 4.76
C GLY A 538 -2.06 -4.91 3.73
N ASP A 539 -2.89 -5.60 2.94
CA ASP A 539 -2.40 -6.44 1.84
C ASP A 539 -1.70 -5.60 0.75
N PHE A 540 -2.20 -4.39 0.47
CA PHE A 540 -1.58 -3.48 -0.48
C PHE A 540 -0.30 -2.84 0.07
N PHE A 541 -0.29 -2.47 1.36
CA PHE A 541 0.93 -2.00 2.02
C PHE A 541 2.03 -3.06 1.95
N ALA A 542 1.72 -4.32 2.28
CA ALA A 542 2.69 -5.40 2.21
C ALA A 542 3.09 -5.72 0.76
N GLY A 543 2.15 -5.68 -0.18
CA GLY A 543 2.41 -5.86 -1.61
C GLY A 543 3.41 -4.81 -2.14
N LEU A 544 3.16 -3.53 -1.88
CA LEU A 544 4.06 -2.46 -2.30
C LEU A 544 5.39 -2.45 -1.54
N SER A 545 5.41 -2.78 -0.25
CA SER A 545 6.64 -2.92 0.53
C SER A 545 7.50 -4.07 -0.03
N SER A 546 6.87 -5.18 -0.44
CA SER A 546 7.55 -6.29 -1.10
C SER A 546 8.09 -5.93 -2.49
N LEU A 547 7.36 -5.08 -3.21
CA LEU A 547 7.80 -4.55 -4.50
C LEU A 547 9.00 -3.63 -4.34
N TYR A 548 8.97 -2.72 -3.38
CA TYR A 548 10.08 -1.83 -3.07
C TYR A 548 11.37 -2.61 -2.75
N VAL A 549 11.31 -3.56 -1.82
CA VAL A 549 12.49 -4.33 -1.43
C VAL A 549 12.99 -5.28 -2.53
N LEU A 550 12.09 -5.77 -3.39
CA LEU A 550 12.45 -6.51 -4.61
C LEU A 550 13.23 -5.62 -5.58
N LEU A 551 12.80 -4.38 -5.82
CA LEU A 551 13.53 -3.44 -6.68
C LEU A 551 14.87 -3.04 -6.07
N LEU A 552 14.95 -2.87 -4.74
CA LEU A 552 16.24 -2.72 -4.03
C LEU A 552 17.17 -3.91 -4.29
N GLY A 553 16.64 -5.13 -4.19
CA GLY A 553 17.38 -6.36 -4.46
C GLY A 553 17.91 -6.44 -5.89
N LEU A 554 17.08 -6.07 -6.89
CA LEU A 554 17.49 -5.98 -8.30
C LEU A 554 18.56 -4.91 -8.53
N TYR A 555 18.38 -3.73 -7.93
CA TYR A 555 19.32 -2.63 -8.02
C TYR A 555 20.70 -2.99 -7.44
N GLN A 556 20.71 -3.73 -6.33
CA GLN A 556 21.93 -4.28 -5.74
C GLN A 556 22.55 -5.38 -6.60
N ARG A 557 21.75 -6.33 -7.09
CA ARG A 557 22.23 -7.42 -7.97
C ARG A 557 22.92 -6.88 -9.21
N ALA A 558 22.44 -5.78 -9.80
CA ALA A 558 23.10 -5.14 -10.94
C ALA A 558 24.51 -4.62 -10.62
N ARG A 559 24.82 -4.37 -9.34
CA ARG A 559 26.11 -3.85 -8.85
C ARG A 559 27.02 -4.94 -8.31
N THR A 560 26.46 -5.98 -7.69
CA THR A 560 27.23 -7.06 -7.04
C THR A 560 27.31 -8.33 -7.90
N GLY A 561 26.38 -8.54 -8.82
CA GLY A 561 26.19 -9.79 -9.56
C GLY A 561 25.53 -10.91 -8.76
N GLU A 562 25.11 -10.66 -7.52
CA GLU A 562 24.61 -11.69 -6.59
C GLU A 562 23.09 -11.62 -6.40
N GLY A 563 22.42 -12.78 -6.48
CA GLY A 563 21.02 -12.95 -6.08
C GLY A 563 20.86 -13.05 -4.56
N GLN A 564 19.65 -12.84 -4.04
CA GLN A 564 19.37 -12.88 -2.62
C GLN A 564 17.89 -13.12 -2.31
N MET A 565 17.59 -13.45 -1.05
CA MET A 565 16.25 -13.42 -0.51
C MET A 565 15.94 -12.03 0.06
N VAL A 566 14.75 -11.51 -0.26
CA VAL A 566 14.19 -10.28 0.29
C VAL A 566 12.79 -10.55 0.84
N ASN A 567 12.37 -9.75 1.83
CA ASN A 567 11.11 -10.01 2.53
C ASN A 567 10.35 -8.73 2.88
N ALA A 568 9.02 -8.85 2.93
CA ALA A 568 8.12 -7.89 3.57
C ALA A 568 7.07 -8.65 4.39
N SER A 569 6.30 -7.93 5.21
CA SER A 569 5.17 -8.54 5.91
C SER A 569 3.98 -7.60 6.09
N LEU A 570 2.79 -8.18 6.28
CA LEU A 570 1.58 -7.44 6.65
C LEU A 570 1.82 -6.66 7.96
N LEU A 571 2.40 -7.30 8.98
CA LEU A 571 2.67 -6.66 10.27
C LEU A 571 3.61 -5.47 10.12
N GLY A 572 4.75 -5.65 9.46
CA GLY A 572 5.74 -4.58 9.29
C GLY A 572 5.20 -3.41 8.49
N ALA A 573 4.44 -3.69 7.41
CA ALA A 573 3.87 -2.65 6.57
C ALA A 573 2.74 -1.89 7.28
N THR A 574 1.84 -2.57 7.98
CA THR A 574 0.76 -1.91 8.75
C THR A 574 1.29 -1.17 9.98
N LEU A 575 2.35 -1.65 10.63
CA LEU A 575 2.96 -0.96 11.77
C LEU A 575 3.62 0.36 11.35
N LEU A 576 4.26 0.42 10.18
CA LEU A 576 4.82 1.66 9.65
C LEU A 576 3.79 2.80 9.57
N THR A 577 2.52 2.47 9.30
CA THR A 577 1.48 3.51 9.18
C THR A 577 1.12 4.19 10.50
N MET A 578 1.53 3.61 11.63
CA MET A 578 1.29 4.14 12.98
C MET A 578 2.29 5.20 13.43
N SER A 579 3.08 5.74 12.51
CA SER A 579 4.16 6.69 12.81
C SER A 579 3.71 7.98 13.51
N GLU A 580 2.40 8.26 13.60
CA GLU A 580 1.85 9.37 14.39
C GLU A 580 1.93 9.16 15.92
N ALA A 581 2.28 7.95 16.36
CA ALA A 581 2.58 7.66 17.76
C ALA A 581 3.95 6.99 17.91
N VAL A 582 4.56 7.16 19.07
CA VAL A 582 5.75 6.39 19.49
C VAL A 582 5.52 5.82 20.89
N GLY A 583 6.08 4.64 21.15
CA GLY A 583 6.08 4.02 22.49
C GLY A 583 7.20 4.58 23.37
N ARG A 584 7.04 4.50 24.69
CA ARG A 584 8.00 4.94 25.71
C ARG A 584 8.40 3.79 26.62
N GLU A 585 9.55 3.92 27.30
CA GLU A 585 10.09 2.89 28.20
C GLU A 585 9.14 2.56 29.38
N ASP A 586 8.27 3.48 29.77
CA ASP A 586 7.27 3.29 30.83
C ASP A 586 6.01 2.52 30.37
N GLY A 587 5.97 2.08 29.11
CA GLY A 587 4.83 1.38 28.52
C GLY A 587 3.74 2.30 27.96
N SER A 588 3.90 3.62 28.06
CA SER A 588 2.96 4.58 27.48
C SER A 588 3.24 4.85 26.00
N VAL A 589 2.26 5.44 25.31
CA VAL A 589 2.38 5.90 23.92
C VAL A 589 2.07 7.40 23.87
N THR A 590 2.69 8.11 22.92
CA THR A 590 2.39 9.54 22.73
C THR A 590 0.92 9.74 22.30
N PRO A 591 0.29 10.88 22.66
CA PRO A 591 -1.09 11.15 22.28
C PRO A 591 -1.27 11.18 20.76
N ILE A 592 -2.46 10.75 20.31
CA ILE A 592 -2.90 10.84 18.92
C ILE A 592 -4.25 11.55 18.82
N ALA A 593 -4.62 11.97 17.61
CA ALA A 593 -6.00 12.37 17.35
C ALA A 593 -6.91 11.13 17.29
N HIS A 594 -8.13 11.23 17.81
CA HIS A 594 -9.08 10.12 17.78
C HIS A 594 -10.27 10.49 16.90
N LEU A 595 -10.82 9.51 16.19
CA LEU A 595 -12.09 9.68 15.49
C LEU A 595 -13.21 9.87 16.52
N ASP A 596 -14.06 10.88 16.30
CA ASP A 596 -15.18 11.14 17.18
C ASP A 596 -16.21 9.98 17.23
N ALA A 597 -17.09 10.00 18.23
CA ALA A 597 -18.12 8.98 18.43
C ALA A 597 -19.16 8.92 17.29
N SER A 598 -19.28 9.99 16.50
CA SER A 598 -20.16 10.07 15.33
C SER A 598 -19.45 9.65 14.03
N GLN A 599 -18.18 9.26 14.07
CA GLN A 599 -17.36 8.89 12.91
C GLN A 599 -17.39 9.97 11.80
N THR A 600 -17.36 11.24 12.18
CA THR A 600 -17.41 12.39 11.26
C THR A 600 -16.07 13.10 11.13
N GLY A 601 -15.19 13.08 12.12
CA GLY A 601 -13.87 13.68 11.97
C GLY A 601 -12.99 13.60 13.22
N LEU A 602 -11.86 14.30 13.14
CA LEU A 602 -10.86 14.38 14.21
C LEU A 602 -11.02 15.67 15.04
N CYS A 603 -11.48 16.74 14.40
CA CYS A 603 -11.78 18.03 15.01
C CYS A 603 -12.74 18.81 14.11
N ASP A 604 -13.16 19.99 14.56
CA ASP A 604 -14.04 20.90 13.80
C ASP A 604 -13.48 21.32 12.42
N THR A 605 -12.17 21.34 12.28
CA THR A 605 -11.50 21.80 11.06
C THR A 605 -11.09 20.65 10.14
N HIS A 606 -11.30 19.39 10.56
CA HIS A 606 -11.00 18.19 9.78
C HIS A 606 -12.10 17.14 9.98
N ARG A 607 -13.20 17.30 9.24
CA ARG A 607 -14.47 16.60 9.50
C ARG A 607 -15.42 16.64 8.30
N LEU A 608 -16.38 15.70 8.30
CA LEU A 608 -17.55 15.64 7.44
C LEU A 608 -18.73 16.42 8.05
N TYR A 609 -19.36 17.27 7.25
CA TYR A 609 -20.52 18.05 7.63
C TYR A 609 -21.71 17.71 6.76
N CYS A 610 -22.88 17.52 7.39
CA CYS A 610 -24.13 17.28 6.69
C CYS A 610 -24.72 18.62 6.20
N CYS A 611 -24.97 18.69 4.89
CA CYS A 611 -25.77 19.70 4.23
C CYS A 611 -27.22 19.20 4.06
N ASN A 612 -28.11 20.03 3.51
CA ASN A 612 -29.51 19.65 3.28
C ASN A 612 -29.71 18.67 2.11
N ASP A 613 -28.71 18.52 1.23
CA ASP A 613 -28.74 17.73 -0.01
C ASP A 613 -27.54 16.76 -0.13
N GLY A 614 -26.71 16.63 0.90
CA GLY A 614 -25.56 15.72 0.90
C GLY A 614 -24.54 16.06 1.98
N TRP A 615 -23.30 15.59 1.80
CA TRP A 615 -22.20 15.81 2.77
C TRP A 615 -21.04 16.58 2.15
N ILE A 616 -20.37 17.41 2.93
CA ILE A 616 -19.08 18.00 2.54
C ILE A 616 -17.99 17.53 3.49
N ALA A 617 -16.78 17.35 2.97
CA ALA A 617 -15.57 17.17 3.76
C ALA A 617 -14.86 18.52 3.89
N VAL A 618 -14.50 18.90 5.10
CA VAL A 618 -13.63 20.04 5.39
C VAL A 618 -12.31 19.49 5.89
N ALA A 619 -11.20 20.02 5.37
CA ALA A 619 -9.87 19.67 5.82
C ALA A 619 -9.03 20.94 5.92
N ALA A 620 -9.36 21.87 6.81
CA ALA A 620 -8.65 23.13 7.07
C ALA A 620 -7.50 22.89 8.06
N LEU A 621 -6.38 22.37 7.57
CA LEU A 621 -5.29 21.83 8.40
C LEU A 621 -4.27 22.89 8.82
N GLU A 622 -4.18 24.00 8.08
CA GLU A 622 -3.28 25.10 8.43
C GLU A 622 -3.91 26.06 9.44
N PRO A 623 -3.14 26.69 10.35
CA PRO A 623 -3.67 27.59 11.37
C PRO A 623 -4.55 28.71 10.81
N GLU A 624 -4.15 29.31 9.69
CA GLU A 624 -4.92 30.38 9.06
C GLU A 624 -6.23 29.87 8.43
N GLU A 625 -6.21 28.68 7.84
CA GLU A 625 -7.42 28.07 7.27
C GLU A 625 -8.41 27.70 8.36
N ALA A 626 -7.91 27.13 9.46
CA ALA A 626 -8.70 26.82 10.64
C ALA A 626 -9.34 28.08 11.23
N GLN A 627 -8.58 29.18 11.32
CA GLN A 627 -9.11 30.47 11.76
C GLN A 627 -10.20 30.99 10.81
N ARG A 628 -9.97 30.95 9.49
CA ARG A 628 -10.97 31.36 8.50
C ARG A 628 -12.23 30.50 8.58
N PHE A 629 -12.09 29.18 8.67
CA PHE A 629 -13.23 28.27 8.82
C PHE A 629 -14.08 28.58 10.04
N ARG A 630 -13.46 28.74 11.22
CA ARG A 630 -14.17 29.06 12.47
C ARG A 630 -14.83 30.43 12.43
N ALA A 631 -14.20 31.42 11.80
CA ALA A 631 -14.78 32.74 11.61
C ALA A 631 -16.05 32.70 10.73
N LEU A 632 -16.11 31.78 9.75
CA LEU A 632 -17.24 31.64 8.83
C LEU A 632 -18.39 30.81 9.41
N SER A 633 -18.06 29.71 10.08
CA SER A 633 -19.03 28.72 10.58
C SER A 633 -19.54 29.03 11.99
N GLY A 634 -18.81 29.85 12.75
CA GLY A 634 -19.17 30.22 14.12
C GLY A 634 -18.87 29.10 15.13
N ALA A 635 -19.53 29.15 16.28
CA ALA A 635 -19.31 28.20 17.38
C ALA A 635 -19.94 26.82 17.14
N ASP A 636 -20.89 26.71 16.21
CA ASP A 636 -21.58 25.47 15.87
C ASP A 636 -21.57 25.24 14.34
N PRO A 637 -20.46 24.72 13.80
CA PRO A 637 -20.36 24.44 12.37
C PRO A 637 -21.37 23.41 11.86
N GLU A 638 -21.83 22.49 12.72
CA GLU A 638 -22.82 21.48 12.33
C GLU A 638 -24.17 22.16 12.03
N ALA A 639 -24.66 22.99 12.95
CA ALA A 639 -25.86 23.79 12.72
C ALA A 639 -25.71 24.74 11.52
N TYR A 640 -24.48 25.25 11.28
CA TYR A 640 -24.20 26.12 10.15
C TYR A 640 -24.44 25.41 8.80
N PHE A 641 -24.03 24.15 8.63
CA PHE A 641 -24.14 23.46 7.34
C PHE A 641 -25.48 22.77 7.08
N VAL A 642 -26.21 22.33 8.12
CA VAL A 642 -27.48 21.57 7.97
C VAL A 642 -28.52 22.31 7.10
N GLY A 643 -28.57 23.64 7.14
CA GLY A 643 -29.52 24.43 6.35
C GLY A 643 -29.08 24.80 4.93
N ARG A 644 -27.86 24.45 4.52
CA ARG A 644 -27.23 24.86 3.24
C ARG A 644 -27.15 23.70 2.26
N THR A 645 -27.13 24.00 0.97
CA THR A 645 -26.77 23.03 -0.06
C THR A 645 -25.26 22.79 -0.06
N GLN A 646 -24.81 21.63 -0.57
CA GLN A 646 -23.39 21.35 -0.80
C GLN A 646 -22.76 22.44 -1.68
N ALA A 647 -23.45 22.84 -2.75
CA ALA A 647 -22.97 23.84 -3.70
C ALA A 647 -22.75 25.21 -3.04
N ASP A 648 -23.71 25.68 -2.25
CA ASP A 648 -23.61 26.96 -1.53
C ASP A 648 -22.48 26.92 -0.49
N ALA A 649 -22.39 25.83 0.26
CA ALA A 649 -21.36 25.65 1.28
C ALA A 649 -19.96 25.65 0.67
N LEU A 650 -19.74 24.86 -0.39
CA LEU A 650 -18.44 24.76 -1.07
C LEU A 650 -18.04 26.06 -1.76
N SER A 651 -18.98 26.72 -2.44
CA SER A 651 -18.73 28.02 -3.06
C SER A 651 -18.29 29.06 -2.01
N PHE A 652 -18.96 29.07 -0.85
CA PHE A 652 -18.64 30.00 0.22
C PHE A 652 -17.28 29.73 0.86
N LEU A 653 -16.97 28.47 1.18
CA LEU A 653 -15.68 28.06 1.74
C LEU A 653 -14.52 28.32 0.78
N SER A 654 -14.70 27.99 -0.51
CA SER A 654 -13.69 28.21 -1.55
C SER A 654 -13.36 29.69 -1.71
N THR A 655 -14.37 30.58 -1.68
CA THR A 655 -14.18 32.04 -1.80
C THR A 655 -13.29 32.60 -0.68
N HIS A 656 -13.26 31.94 0.48
CA HIS A 656 -12.48 32.34 1.64
C HIS A 656 -11.22 31.48 1.85
N GLY A 657 -10.82 30.68 0.85
CA GLY A 657 -9.62 29.87 0.94
C GLY A 657 -9.65 28.85 2.08
N VAL A 658 -10.81 28.22 2.30
CA VAL A 658 -10.97 27.08 3.20
C VAL A 658 -11.12 25.81 2.36
N PRO A 659 -10.15 24.87 2.39
CA PRO A 659 -10.24 23.66 1.58
C PRO A 659 -11.34 22.71 2.04
N ALA A 660 -12.28 22.46 1.14
CA ALA A 660 -13.42 21.60 1.34
C ALA A 660 -13.83 20.94 0.02
N GLU A 661 -14.59 19.84 0.11
CA GLU A 661 -14.99 19.04 -1.03
C GLU A 661 -16.34 18.37 -0.82
N ALA A 662 -17.13 18.17 -1.89
CA ALA A 662 -18.33 17.34 -1.86
C ALA A 662 -17.95 15.89 -1.59
N VAL A 663 -18.62 15.25 -0.65
CA VAL A 663 -18.53 13.81 -0.46
C VAL A 663 -19.46 13.16 -1.47
N LEU A 664 -18.87 12.51 -2.47
CA LEU A 664 -19.63 11.76 -3.46
C LEU A 664 -20.00 10.38 -2.91
N GLU A 665 -21.13 9.85 -3.36
CA GLU A 665 -21.65 8.55 -2.93
C GLU A 665 -21.88 7.66 -4.16
N ALA A 666 -21.88 6.33 -3.98
CA ALA A 666 -22.15 5.36 -5.05
C ALA A 666 -21.30 5.56 -6.32
N GLN A 667 -19.98 5.71 -6.15
CA GLN A 667 -19.09 6.17 -7.22
C GLN A 667 -18.54 5.10 -8.17
N LEU A 668 -18.80 3.80 -7.98
CA LEU A 668 -18.26 2.77 -8.88
C LEU A 668 -18.57 3.07 -10.36
N ASP A 669 -19.85 3.19 -10.72
CA ASP A 669 -20.24 3.42 -12.11
C ASP A 669 -19.90 4.84 -12.60
N PRO A 670 -20.24 5.94 -11.87
CA PRO A 670 -19.84 7.29 -12.26
C PRO A 670 -18.34 7.45 -12.45
N PHE A 671 -17.51 6.80 -11.62
CA PHE A 671 -16.06 6.84 -11.75
C PHE A 671 -15.60 6.22 -13.08
N LEU A 672 -16.15 5.06 -13.44
CA LEU A 672 -15.81 4.32 -14.65
C LEU A 672 -16.37 4.97 -15.93
N ASP A 673 -17.44 5.74 -15.83
CA ASP A 673 -18.05 6.46 -16.96
C ASP A 673 -17.43 7.85 -17.21
N ASN A 674 -16.57 8.32 -16.30
CA ASN A 674 -16.03 9.67 -16.35
C ASN A 674 -14.86 9.81 -17.35
N HIS A 675 -15.03 10.69 -18.33
CA HIS A 675 -14.02 10.99 -19.36
C HIS A 675 -12.70 11.51 -18.78
N ASP A 676 -12.73 12.33 -17.73
CA ASP A 676 -11.52 12.90 -17.13
C ASP A 676 -10.71 11.86 -16.37
N HIS A 677 -11.39 10.91 -15.70
CA HIS A 677 -10.72 9.74 -15.11
C HIS A 677 -10.07 8.87 -16.19
N ALA A 678 -10.76 8.66 -17.32
CA ALA A 678 -10.22 7.93 -18.47
C ALA A 678 -8.98 8.63 -19.08
N ALA A 679 -9.07 9.95 -19.32
CA ALA A 679 -8.00 10.77 -19.87
C ALA A 679 -6.77 10.81 -18.95
N ALA A 680 -7.01 10.75 -17.64
CA ALA A 680 -5.99 10.64 -16.61
C ALA A 680 -5.42 9.21 -16.44
N GLY A 681 -5.97 8.21 -17.14
CA GLY A 681 -5.54 6.82 -17.03
C GLY A 681 -5.92 6.13 -15.71
N LEU A 682 -6.91 6.67 -14.99
CA LEU A 682 -7.34 6.14 -13.68
C LEU A 682 -8.16 4.85 -13.79
N HIS A 683 -8.62 4.49 -14.99
CA HIS A 683 -9.15 3.17 -15.31
C HIS A 683 -8.69 2.73 -16.71
N THR A 684 -8.74 1.42 -16.94
CA THR A 684 -8.25 0.76 -18.14
C THR A 684 -9.26 -0.31 -18.60
N HIS A 685 -9.18 -0.70 -19.86
CA HIS A 685 -10.14 -1.55 -20.54
C HIS A 685 -9.45 -2.69 -21.29
N TYR A 686 -10.03 -3.88 -21.21
CA TYR A 686 -9.49 -5.09 -21.82
C TYR A 686 -10.58 -5.91 -22.49
N LYS A 687 -10.21 -6.66 -23.52
CA LYS A 687 -10.97 -7.84 -23.96
C LYS A 687 -10.54 -9.04 -23.11
N HIS A 688 -11.44 -9.55 -22.28
CA HIS A 688 -11.19 -10.70 -21.40
C HIS A 688 -11.92 -11.96 -21.92
N ALA A 689 -11.24 -13.11 -21.86
CA ALA A 689 -11.74 -14.38 -22.42
C ALA A 689 -13.07 -14.87 -21.79
N VAL A 690 -13.32 -14.52 -20.52
CA VAL A 690 -14.52 -14.93 -19.77
C VAL A 690 -15.53 -13.80 -19.58
N TYR A 691 -15.06 -12.54 -19.52
CA TYR A 691 -15.86 -11.42 -19.02
C TYR A 691 -16.29 -10.45 -20.12
N GLY A 692 -15.89 -10.70 -21.38
CA GLY A 692 -16.09 -9.76 -22.49
C GLY A 692 -15.24 -8.52 -22.29
N ASP A 693 -15.79 -7.32 -22.54
CA ASP A 693 -15.14 -6.08 -22.15
C ASP A 693 -15.04 -5.97 -20.62
N LEU A 694 -13.82 -5.87 -20.11
CA LEU A 694 -13.51 -5.72 -18.68
C LEU A 694 -12.84 -4.37 -18.45
N GLN A 695 -13.42 -3.57 -17.56
CA GLN A 695 -12.90 -2.28 -17.12
C GLN A 695 -12.45 -2.36 -15.66
N GLN A 696 -11.26 -1.88 -15.34
CA GLN A 696 -10.65 -1.93 -14.01
C GLN A 696 -9.90 -0.65 -13.68
N ILE A 697 -9.54 -0.45 -12.40
CA ILE A 697 -8.64 0.62 -11.97
C ILE A 697 -7.32 0.59 -12.77
N GLY A 698 -6.85 1.76 -13.17
CA GLY A 698 -5.76 1.95 -14.14
C GLY A 698 -4.39 2.19 -13.52
N ALA A 699 -3.69 3.19 -14.05
CA ALA A 699 -2.29 3.49 -13.78
C ALA A 699 -2.06 4.18 -12.42
N PHE A 700 -0.95 3.85 -11.76
CA PHE A 700 -0.54 4.43 -10.48
C PHE A 700 0.68 5.36 -10.57
N TRP A 701 1.26 5.51 -11.76
CA TRP A 701 2.43 6.33 -12.03
C TRP A 701 2.30 7.14 -13.32
N ASP A 702 3.06 8.23 -13.39
CA ASP A 702 3.38 8.94 -14.64
C ASP A 702 4.91 9.10 -14.74
N PHE A 703 5.51 8.40 -15.70
CA PHE A 703 6.95 8.46 -15.96
C PHE A 703 7.32 9.50 -17.03
N GLY A 704 6.35 10.27 -17.55
CA GLY A 704 6.57 11.28 -18.58
C GLY A 704 6.95 10.68 -19.94
N ASP A 705 8.21 10.28 -20.08
CA ASP A 705 8.80 9.77 -21.33
C ASP A 705 8.74 8.25 -21.48
N LEU A 706 8.60 7.48 -20.39
CA LEU A 706 8.46 6.02 -20.46
C LEU A 706 6.99 5.57 -20.39
N PRO A 707 6.57 4.61 -21.22
CA PRO A 707 5.24 4.05 -21.17
C PRO A 707 5.06 3.07 -20.00
N LEU A 708 3.80 2.91 -19.57
CA LEU A 708 3.33 1.79 -18.75
C LEU A 708 2.72 0.70 -19.64
N SER A 709 2.72 -0.54 -19.15
CA SER A 709 2.19 -1.72 -19.85
C SER A 709 0.84 -2.15 -19.28
N LEU A 710 -0.24 -1.49 -19.70
CA LEU A 710 -1.61 -1.73 -19.24
C LEU A 710 -2.50 -2.33 -20.35
N ASP A 711 -1.96 -3.25 -21.15
CA ASP A 711 -2.56 -3.75 -22.40
C ASP A 711 -3.11 -5.18 -22.32
N ARG A 712 -2.73 -5.95 -21.30
CA ARG A 712 -3.15 -7.36 -21.16
C ARG A 712 -4.16 -7.58 -20.02
N PRO A 713 -5.28 -8.30 -20.27
CA PRO A 713 -6.26 -8.67 -19.24
C PRO A 713 -5.69 -9.63 -18.19
N PRO A 714 -6.37 -9.79 -17.04
CA PRO A 714 -6.21 -10.95 -16.17
C PRO A 714 -6.27 -12.29 -16.95
N PRO A 715 -5.40 -13.27 -16.70
CA PRO A 715 -5.44 -14.54 -17.39
C PRO A 715 -6.55 -15.46 -16.86
N ALA A 716 -7.26 -16.11 -17.78
CA ALA A 716 -8.06 -17.29 -17.45
C ALA A 716 -7.13 -18.43 -16.95
N LEU A 717 -7.69 -19.36 -16.17
CA LEU A 717 -6.90 -20.43 -15.55
C LEU A 717 -6.24 -21.32 -16.62
N GLY A 718 -4.90 -21.33 -16.64
CA GLY A 718 -4.11 -22.11 -17.58
C GLY A 718 -4.10 -21.59 -19.02
N GLN A 719 -4.61 -20.38 -19.27
CA GLN A 719 -4.76 -19.79 -20.62
C GLN A 719 -3.47 -19.83 -21.45
N HIS A 720 -2.32 -19.70 -20.80
CA HIS A 720 -1.02 -19.61 -21.47
C HIS A 720 -0.11 -20.79 -21.13
N SER A 721 -0.62 -21.88 -20.52
CA SER A 721 0.20 -23.03 -20.11
C SER A 721 0.98 -23.63 -21.28
N ARG A 722 0.32 -23.82 -22.44
CA ARG A 722 0.97 -24.37 -23.63
C ARG A 722 2.00 -23.42 -24.22
N GLU A 723 1.64 -22.14 -24.34
CA GLU A 723 2.50 -21.10 -24.89
C GLU A 723 3.78 -20.95 -24.08
N VAL A 724 3.65 -20.75 -22.77
CA VAL A 724 4.78 -20.49 -21.87
C VAL A 724 5.66 -21.73 -21.75
N LEU A 725 5.10 -22.89 -21.39
CA LEU A 725 5.92 -24.09 -21.17
C LEU A 725 6.55 -24.60 -22.48
N GLY A 726 5.85 -24.46 -23.61
CA GLY A 726 6.40 -24.74 -24.94
C GLY A 726 7.55 -23.81 -25.30
N GLY A 727 7.40 -22.50 -25.05
CA GLY A 727 8.46 -21.50 -25.24
C GLY A 727 9.69 -21.74 -24.36
N LEU A 728 9.52 -22.42 -23.22
CA LEU A 728 10.59 -22.83 -22.32
C LEU A 728 11.19 -24.23 -22.63
N GLY A 729 10.78 -24.84 -23.75
CA GLY A 729 11.40 -26.07 -24.27
C GLY A 729 10.76 -27.38 -23.83
N LEU A 730 9.51 -27.36 -23.33
CA LEU A 730 8.71 -28.58 -23.16
C LEU A 730 8.03 -28.95 -24.49
N GLU A 731 8.15 -30.20 -24.90
CA GLU A 731 7.54 -30.65 -26.16
C GLU A 731 6.02 -30.77 -26.01
N ASN A 732 5.27 -30.56 -27.10
CA ASN A 732 3.82 -30.77 -27.11
C ASN A 732 3.44 -32.18 -26.62
N SER A 733 4.20 -33.21 -26.99
CA SER A 733 3.95 -34.59 -26.54
C SER A 733 4.07 -34.74 -25.02
N GLU A 734 4.96 -33.99 -24.39
CA GLU A 734 5.18 -33.96 -22.95
C GLU A 734 4.06 -33.19 -22.24
N LEU A 735 3.67 -32.03 -22.78
CA LEU A 735 2.57 -31.24 -22.25
C LEU A 735 1.25 -32.04 -22.24
N GLU A 736 0.94 -32.76 -23.32
CA GLU A 736 -0.25 -33.63 -23.36
C GLU A 736 -0.20 -34.73 -22.29
N ARG A 737 0.98 -35.34 -22.06
CA ARG A 737 1.15 -36.35 -20.98
C ARG A 737 0.93 -35.74 -19.59
N LEU A 738 1.48 -34.56 -19.34
CA LEU A 738 1.29 -33.84 -18.08
C LEU A 738 -0.17 -33.44 -17.86
N ALA A 739 -0.86 -33.04 -18.94
CA ALA A 739 -2.28 -32.72 -18.89
C ALA A 739 -3.14 -33.94 -18.61
N ALA A 740 -2.90 -35.06 -19.29
CA ALA A 740 -3.58 -36.33 -19.03
C ALA A 740 -3.37 -36.83 -17.59
N ALA A 741 -2.22 -36.52 -16.98
CA ALA A 741 -1.91 -36.83 -15.58
C ALA A 741 -2.49 -35.81 -14.58
N GLY A 742 -3.16 -34.75 -15.02
CA GLY A 742 -3.69 -33.68 -14.16
C GLY A 742 -2.61 -32.81 -13.52
N VAL A 743 -1.38 -32.84 -14.04
CA VAL A 743 -0.24 -32.05 -13.56
C VAL A 743 -0.25 -30.66 -14.18
N VAL A 744 -0.69 -30.54 -15.43
CA VAL A 744 -0.86 -29.27 -16.14
C VAL A 744 -2.31 -29.14 -16.61
N ARG A 745 -2.82 -27.91 -16.72
CA ARG A 745 -4.04 -27.63 -17.47
C ARG A 745 -3.70 -26.80 -18.71
N LEU A 746 -4.07 -27.30 -19.89
CA LEU A 746 -3.76 -26.72 -21.21
C LEU A 746 -4.95 -26.00 -21.83
#